data_AF-A0A836HF68-F1
#
_entry.id   AF-A0A836HF68-F1
#
_cell.length_a   1.000
_cell.length_b   1.000
_cell.length_c   1.000
_cell.angle_alpha   90.00
_cell.angle_beta   90.00
_cell.angle_gamma   90.00
#
_symmetry.space_group_name_H-M   'P 1'
#
loop_
_entity.id
_entity.type
_entity.pdbx_description
1 polymer ?
#
loop_
_entity_poly.entity_id
_entity_poly.type
_entity_poly.pdbx_seq_one_letter_code
_entity_poly.pdbx_strand_id
1 'polypeptide(L)'
;MQSTNRTSSSSSFSSSAAASFASTHDFEDGKWLYQLSCVETFMPLAADVTPVEEDDSGSSEHPVAKLEHSPNFSSIYGVYRSLRNHLIYTPMIPSPGQRCGYGELSPVIQAIHTSAARWFLLLAFALRQCTSNYTVWKDRRDVLMSPTVLEQATRDALPDLPVPAAILSRTTSDAEKQTALRELDERQEKLRLTSQHWLPARADIAWEGRISPWRAVHWELTAVGCFTRLYHKNFQLWHHRKELLMYALEQSPSHHECDGVESRKTPLLATQETFSDYLRRHHGLDFADVDERPTLHVVLGNEDGKNYHAWLHLSWYLHVFSFLVTPPSQEALRRHAEVKTDAVTSQGEGLCFTACSNWIASSEGAEAMALHPTLPSSPLTDELQFTAQLIYRDCRNNSAWCHRLALLREALVRRLWRQLCSGEFRGAVGTPSPDEDWQCTVRVICSEELDYSIQWLYVDPTNEAAYTHARSVSLLYHTLTTRRHVWAAERAMKDGSEELQRYLADAPLITPVALAHSQLCSNAEAGTVFPSTHVLHLLGDRQRRVPWGTYVESFSLLHYMQRALDTVIRPRAAELEEQAARILHSTAANNARTFLGQAPKPQAIAALNSLYERSSQYMLDNLHQVDTAQYSACQAKLEEMWLTYMDAAQRRRVQQLRPPEAYREGIRPEWLEPYPWCEPEKSVTGVSGQEYHPDAAVLDFIAYEAAAVSKAKQLTLTDPIRLKYWKGEVLNVIFRSYGPPA
;
A
#
# COMPACT_ATOMS: atom_id res chain seq x y z
N MET A 1 52.72 -1.57 15.37
CA MET A 1 52.78 -2.67 14.39
C MET A 1 51.38 -3.26 14.27
N GLN A 2 50.90 -3.26 13.02
CA GLN A 2 49.65 -3.76 12.40
C GLN A 2 48.74 -4.67 13.25
N SER A 3 47.43 -4.38 13.43
CA SER A 3 46.31 -4.33 12.47
C SER A 3 45.89 -5.69 11.91
N THR A 4 44.69 -6.16 12.28
CA THR A 4 43.66 -6.65 11.34
C THR A 4 42.26 -6.53 11.95
N ASN A 5 41.44 -5.68 11.32
CA ASN A 5 39.98 -5.60 11.43
C ASN A 5 39.31 -6.81 10.77
N ARG A 6 38.18 -7.26 11.33
CA ARG A 6 37.04 -7.80 10.54
C ARG A 6 35.72 -7.35 11.16
N THR A 7 35.04 -6.52 10.40
CA THR A 7 33.63 -6.09 10.47
C THR A 7 32.69 -7.23 10.09
N SER A 8 31.60 -7.40 10.84
CA SER A 8 30.35 -8.00 10.36
C SER A 8 29.18 -7.47 11.21
N SER A 9 28.49 -6.47 10.68
CA SER A 9 27.23 -5.95 11.19
C SER A 9 26.09 -6.73 10.55
N SER A 10 25.40 -7.55 11.34
CA SER A 10 24.10 -8.14 11.00
C SER A 10 23.08 -7.62 12.00
N SER A 11 22.22 -6.69 11.57
CA SER A 11 21.10 -6.19 12.36
C SER A 11 19.96 -7.20 12.34
N SER A 12 19.97 -8.13 13.29
CA SER A 12 18.86 -9.05 13.53
C SER A 12 17.71 -8.30 14.20
N PHE A 13 16.59 -8.13 13.49
CA PHE A 13 15.35 -7.61 14.06
C PHE A 13 14.75 -8.65 15.02
N SER A 14 14.93 -8.44 16.32
CA SER A 14 14.36 -9.30 17.37
C SER A 14 12.94 -8.86 17.72
N SER A 15 11.96 -9.73 17.48
CA SER A 15 10.53 -9.45 17.67
C SER A 15 10.12 -9.21 19.13
N SER A 16 10.95 -9.58 20.11
CA SER A 16 10.66 -9.34 21.53
C SER A 16 10.94 -7.89 21.97
N ALA A 17 11.79 -7.15 21.25
CA ALA A 17 12.07 -5.75 21.56
C ALA A 17 10.90 -4.84 21.18
N ALA A 18 10.14 -5.16 20.13
CA ALA A 18 9.04 -4.33 19.62
C ALA A 18 7.84 -4.25 20.60
N ALA A 19 7.51 -5.35 21.28
CA ALA A 19 6.40 -5.36 22.25
C ALA A 19 6.76 -4.59 23.55
N SER A 20 8.02 -4.68 23.98
CA SER A 20 8.54 -3.88 25.10
C SER A 20 8.67 -2.40 24.73
N PHE A 21 9.05 -2.06 23.49
CA PHE A 21 9.15 -0.67 23.02
C PHE A 21 7.78 0.00 22.85
N ALA A 22 6.77 -0.72 22.35
CA ALA A 22 5.42 -0.18 22.15
C ALA A 22 4.77 0.24 23.49
N SER A 23 4.82 -0.63 24.50
CA SER A 23 4.20 -0.37 25.81
C SER A 23 4.82 0.81 26.58
N THR A 24 6.10 1.11 26.39
CA THR A 24 6.75 2.28 26.99
C THR A 24 6.44 3.58 26.25
N HIS A 25 6.21 3.52 24.93
CA HIS A 25 5.88 4.71 24.13
C HIS A 25 4.42 5.15 24.33
N ASP A 26 3.47 4.24 24.47
CA ASP A 26 2.05 4.58 24.70
C ASP A 26 1.84 5.35 26.01
N PHE A 27 2.62 5.02 27.05
CA PHE A 27 2.56 5.69 28.34
C PHE A 27 3.08 7.15 28.29
N GLU A 28 4.22 7.39 27.63
CA GLU A 28 4.75 8.75 27.47
C GLU A 28 3.91 9.58 26.49
N ASP A 29 3.38 8.97 25.42
CA ASP A 29 2.49 9.65 24.48
C ASP A 29 1.19 10.12 25.14
N GLY A 30 0.58 9.25 25.94
CA GLY A 30 -0.61 9.59 26.71
C GLY A 30 -0.34 10.75 27.68
N LYS A 31 0.85 10.79 28.29
CA LYS A 31 1.28 11.86 29.20
C LYS A 31 1.48 13.19 28.47
N TRP A 32 2.12 13.20 27.30
CA TRP A 32 2.30 14.42 26.51
C TRP A 32 0.97 15.00 26.01
N LEU A 33 0.04 14.16 25.56
CA LEU A 33 -1.30 14.62 25.19
C LEU A 33 -2.15 15.04 26.39
N TYR A 34 -1.93 14.43 27.55
CA TYR A 34 -2.60 14.82 28.78
C TYR A 34 -2.20 16.24 29.21
N GLN A 35 -0.92 16.60 29.08
CA GLN A 35 -0.46 17.98 29.33
C GLN A 35 -1.24 19.02 28.52
N LEU A 36 -1.54 18.77 27.25
CA LEU A 36 -2.35 19.65 26.41
C LEU A 36 -3.84 19.67 26.77
N SER A 37 -4.30 18.71 27.57
CA SER A 37 -5.68 18.66 28.08
C SER A 37 -5.86 19.57 29.30
N CYS A 38 -4.77 19.85 30.02
CA CYS A 38 -4.69 20.75 31.18
C CYS A 38 -4.66 22.22 30.73
N VAL A 39 -5.79 22.69 30.19
CA VAL A 39 -5.98 24.06 29.67
C VAL A 39 -5.61 25.14 30.70
N GLU A 40 -5.79 24.88 31.98
CA GLU A 40 -5.37 25.74 33.09
C GLU A 40 -3.86 26.06 33.10
N THR A 41 -3.04 25.24 32.44
CA THR A 41 -1.60 25.49 32.26
C THR A 41 -1.34 26.59 31.24
N PHE A 42 -2.19 26.71 30.21
CA PHE A 42 -2.03 27.71 29.15
C PHE A 42 -2.74 29.02 29.48
N MET A 43 -3.93 28.99 30.10
CA MET A 43 -4.77 30.18 30.30
C MET A 43 -4.06 31.38 30.95
N PRO A 44 -3.15 31.22 31.93
CA PRO A 44 -2.39 32.35 32.48
C PRO A 44 -1.56 33.12 31.44
N LEU A 45 -1.10 32.45 30.36
CA LEU A 45 -0.34 33.07 29.28
C LEU A 45 -1.19 33.94 28.34
N ALA A 46 -2.51 33.81 28.45
CA ALA A 46 -3.50 34.55 27.68
C ALA A 46 -4.32 35.50 28.56
N ALA A 47 -3.84 35.84 29.76
CA ALA A 47 -4.54 36.74 30.67
C ALA A 47 -4.72 38.17 30.11
N ASP A 48 -3.88 38.57 29.16
CA ASP A 48 -3.95 39.81 28.39
C ASP A 48 -4.90 39.75 27.19
N VAL A 49 -5.48 38.59 26.88
CA VAL A 49 -6.29 38.35 25.69
C VAL A 49 -7.76 38.17 26.07
N THR A 50 -8.63 38.99 25.50
CA THR A 50 -10.08 38.76 25.58
C THR A 50 -10.48 37.66 24.58
N PRO A 51 -11.01 36.50 25.03
CA PRO A 51 -11.44 35.43 24.12
C PRO A 51 -12.60 35.89 23.24
N VAL A 52 -12.58 35.49 21.96
CA VAL A 52 -13.64 35.79 20.99
C VAL A 52 -14.55 34.57 20.85
N GLU A 53 -15.84 34.74 21.10
CA GLU A 53 -16.82 33.67 20.89
C GLU A 53 -16.94 33.30 19.40
N GLU A 54 -17.49 32.13 19.11
CA GLU A 54 -17.76 31.76 17.72
C GLU A 54 -18.87 32.64 17.17
N ASP A 55 -18.62 33.29 16.03
CA ASP A 55 -19.57 34.22 15.45
C ASP A 55 -20.69 33.46 14.74
N ASP A 56 -21.88 33.40 15.36
CA ASP A 56 -23.11 32.83 14.80
C ASP A 56 -23.76 33.78 13.75
N SER A 57 -23.01 34.75 13.18
CA SER A 57 -23.52 35.87 12.35
C SER A 57 -24.31 35.49 11.09
N GLY A 58 -24.42 34.20 10.75
CA GLY A 58 -25.36 33.69 9.75
C GLY A 58 -26.66 33.21 10.39
N SER A 59 -27.52 34.14 10.82
CA SER A 59 -28.83 33.94 11.51
C SER A 59 -28.76 33.53 12.99
N SER A 60 -28.41 34.50 13.86
CA SER A 60 -28.43 34.32 15.32
C SER A 60 -29.81 33.97 15.91
N GLU A 61 -30.89 34.05 15.13
CA GLU A 61 -32.24 33.67 15.59
C GLU A 61 -32.47 32.16 15.58
N HIS A 62 -31.77 31.41 14.71
CA HIS A 62 -31.99 29.98 14.51
C HIS A 62 -30.67 29.23 14.26
N PRO A 63 -29.84 29.03 15.29
CA PRO A 63 -28.60 28.26 15.15
C PRO A 63 -28.90 26.84 14.63
N VAL A 64 -28.31 26.46 13.50
CA VAL A 64 -28.41 25.11 12.93
C VAL A 64 -27.15 24.32 13.30
N ALA A 65 -27.33 23.12 13.86
CA ALA A 65 -26.24 22.24 14.28
C ALA A 65 -25.23 22.88 15.26
N LYS A 66 -25.69 23.83 16.08
CA LYS A 66 -24.87 24.41 17.16
C LYS A 66 -24.46 23.33 18.15
N LEU A 67 -23.17 23.29 18.43
CA LEU A 67 -22.57 22.35 19.36
C LEU A 67 -22.46 22.99 20.74
N GLU A 68 -22.85 22.25 21.77
CA GLU A 68 -22.58 22.63 23.16
C GLU A 68 -21.13 22.28 23.49
N HIS A 69 -20.24 23.26 23.34
CA HIS A 69 -18.81 23.07 23.60
C HIS A 69 -18.48 23.03 25.09
N SER A 70 -17.46 22.25 25.45
CA SER A 70 -16.93 22.23 26.82
C SER A 70 -16.28 23.58 27.18
N PRO A 71 -16.21 23.95 28.47
CA PRO A 71 -15.54 25.17 28.90
C PRO A 71 -14.08 25.27 28.42
N ASN A 72 -13.37 24.14 28.42
CA ASN A 72 -11.99 24.05 27.95
C ASN A 72 -11.87 24.32 26.45
N PHE A 73 -12.76 23.74 25.64
CA PHE A 73 -12.82 24.00 24.21
C PHE A 73 -13.09 25.49 23.95
N SER A 74 -14.14 26.04 24.54
CA SER A 74 -14.55 27.43 24.34
C SER A 74 -13.46 28.42 24.76
N SER A 75 -12.75 28.14 25.86
CA SER A 75 -11.65 28.98 26.34
C SER A 75 -10.48 29.01 25.34
N ILE A 76 -9.98 27.83 24.93
CA ILE A 76 -8.85 27.73 24.02
C ILE A 76 -9.20 28.29 22.63
N TYR A 77 -10.34 27.89 22.06
CA TYR A 77 -10.74 28.36 20.73
C TYR A 77 -11.10 29.84 20.72
N GLY A 78 -11.59 30.38 21.84
CA GLY A 78 -11.83 31.81 21.97
C GLY A 78 -10.54 32.63 21.96
N VAL A 79 -9.50 32.18 22.68
CA VAL A 79 -8.17 32.79 22.62
C VAL A 79 -7.55 32.64 21.23
N TYR A 80 -7.67 31.46 20.61
CA TYR A 80 -7.19 31.21 19.25
C TYR A 80 -7.82 32.19 18.24
N ARG A 81 -9.14 32.34 18.23
CA ARG A 81 -9.84 33.30 17.34
C ARG A 81 -9.36 34.74 17.55
N SER A 82 -9.20 35.14 18.82
CA SER A 82 -8.72 36.48 19.19
C SER A 82 -7.31 36.73 18.64
N LEU A 83 -6.37 35.82 18.91
CA LEU A 83 -4.97 35.97 18.50
C LEU A 83 -4.74 35.81 16.99
N ARG A 84 -5.57 35.01 16.31
CA ARG A 84 -5.44 34.78 14.86
C ARG A 84 -5.60 36.07 14.04
N ASN A 85 -6.37 37.03 14.54
CA ASN A 85 -6.56 38.34 13.88
C ASN A 85 -5.28 39.21 13.89
N HIS A 86 -4.25 38.80 14.63
CA HIS A 86 -2.95 39.50 14.71
C HIS A 86 -1.85 38.85 13.86
N LEU A 87 -2.21 37.90 12.99
CA LEU A 87 -1.29 37.28 12.03
C LEU A 87 -1.22 38.11 10.74
N ILE A 88 -0.01 38.34 10.25
CA ILE A 88 0.21 38.86 8.90
C ILE A 88 0.67 37.71 8.00
N TYR A 89 -0.04 37.53 6.88
CA TYR A 89 0.33 36.58 5.84
C TYR A 89 1.11 37.29 4.73
N THR A 90 1.98 36.56 4.03
CA THR A 90 2.65 37.04 2.83
C THR A 90 1.62 37.48 1.78
N PRO A 91 1.80 38.62 1.10
CA PRO A 91 0.86 39.08 0.06
C PRO A 91 0.84 38.11 -1.12
N MET A 92 -0.35 37.77 -1.62
CA MET A 92 -0.49 37.11 -2.93
C MET A 92 -0.05 38.09 -4.01
N ILE A 93 1.06 37.83 -4.71
CA ILE A 93 1.45 38.60 -5.89
C ILE A 93 0.98 37.84 -7.12
N PRO A 94 -0.10 38.25 -7.82
CA PRO A 94 -0.34 37.75 -9.16
C PRO A 94 0.70 38.38 -10.10
N SER A 95 1.54 37.55 -10.72
CA SER A 95 2.48 38.04 -11.72
C SER A 95 1.72 38.42 -13.00
N PRO A 96 1.89 39.62 -13.57
CA PRO A 96 1.29 39.97 -14.86
C PRO A 96 1.99 39.17 -15.97
N GLY A 97 1.30 38.17 -16.54
CA GLY A 97 1.62 37.65 -17.88
C GLY A 97 2.26 36.26 -18.00
N GLN A 98 2.30 35.42 -16.96
CA GLN A 98 2.72 34.01 -17.13
C GLN A 98 1.51 33.06 -17.09
N ARG A 99 1.33 32.31 -18.19
CA ARG A 99 0.36 31.22 -18.30
C ARG A 99 0.69 30.15 -17.26
N CYS A 100 -0.29 29.84 -16.43
CA CYS A 100 -0.22 28.89 -15.34
C CYS A 100 0.22 27.49 -15.80
N GLY A 101 1.28 27.00 -15.15
CA GLY A 101 1.65 25.61 -15.02
C GLY A 101 2.61 25.52 -13.83
N TYR A 102 2.15 24.89 -12.74
CA TYR A 102 2.78 24.76 -11.41
C TYR A 102 2.67 25.96 -10.44
N GLY A 103 1.62 25.88 -9.60
CA GLY A 103 1.56 26.31 -8.19
C GLY A 103 1.90 27.76 -7.84
N GLU A 104 0.89 28.61 -7.66
CA GLU A 104 1.02 29.78 -6.79
C GLU A 104 1.38 29.29 -5.38
N LEU A 105 2.48 29.79 -4.79
CA LEU A 105 2.86 29.46 -3.41
C LEU A 105 1.73 29.92 -2.48
N SER A 106 1.21 28.99 -1.67
CA SER A 106 0.17 29.32 -0.70
C SER A 106 0.68 30.38 0.29
N PRO A 107 -0.16 31.35 0.70
CA PRO A 107 0.27 32.37 1.66
C PRO A 107 0.66 31.71 2.99
N VAL A 108 1.82 32.11 3.51
CA VAL A 108 2.41 31.66 4.78
C VAL A 108 2.42 32.84 5.77
N ILE A 109 2.39 32.57 7.06
CA ILE A 109 2.53 33.59 8.11
C ILE A 109 3.90 34.27 7.98
N GLN A 110 3.89 35.57 7.69
CA GLN A 110 5.07 36.42 7.57
C GLN A 110 5.48 36.98 8.94
N ALA A 111 4.50 37.37 9.76
CA ALA A 111 4.76 37.95 11.07
C ALA A 111 3.61 37.69 12.04
N ILE A 112 3.97 37.63 13.32
CA ILE A 112 3.05 37.51 14.45
C ILE A 112 3.26 38.75 15.32
N HIS A 113 2.23 39.58 15.50
CA HIS A 113 2.32 40.81 16.31
C HIS A 113 2.21 40.58 17.83
N THR A 114 2.14 39.32 18.23
CA THR A 114 2.20 38.88 19.63
C THR A 114 3.42 37.96 19.81
N SER A 115 3.50 37.21 20.91
CA SER A 115 4.55 36.20 21.09
C SER A 115 4.34 35.01 20.14
N ALA A 116 5.32 34.74 19.28
CA ALA A 116 5.35 33.58 18.38
C ALA A 116 5.44 32.28 19.17
N ALA A 117 6.19 32.24 20.28
CA ALA A 117 6.24 31.10 21.19
C ALA A 117 4.85 30.81 21.80
N ARG A 118 4.16 31.86 22.27
CA ARG A 118 2.80 31.72 22.81
C ARG A 118 1.82 31.21 21.75
N TRP A 119 1.88 31.78 20.54
CA TRP A 119 1.04 31.34 19.42
C TRP A 119 1.28 29.87 19.07
N PHE A 120 2.55 29.46 18.95
CA PHE A 120 2.88 28.09 18.55
C PHE A 120 2.46 27.06 19.61
N LEU A 121 2.56 27.41 20.89
CA LEU A 121 2.06 26.61 22.00
C LEU A 121 0.53 26.52 22.00
N LEU A 122 -0.17 27.65 21.77
CA LEU A 122 -1.64 27.69 21.69
C LEU A 122 -2.17 26.73 20.63
N LEU A 123 -1.51 26.65 19.47
CA LEU A 123 -1.92 25.73 18.39
C LEU A 123 -1.91 24.27 18.86
N ALA A 124 -0.94 23.85 19.69
CA ALA A 124 -0.93 22.50 20.26
C ALA A 124 -2.14 22.25 21.18
N PHE A 125 -2.46 23.20 22.07
CA PHE A 125 -3.66 23.13 22.91
C PHE A 125 -4.94 23.09 22.08
N ALA A 126 -5.06 23.91 21.04
CA ALA A 126 -6.21 23.93 20.15
C ALA A 126 -6.39 22.60 19.41
N LEU A 127 -5.30 22.01 18.89
CA LEU A 127 -5.32 20.69 18.25
C LEU A 127 -5.74 19.59 19.22
N ARG A 128 -5.38 19.69 20.51
CA ARG A 128 -5.86 18.73 21.51
C ARG A 128 -7.37 18.81 21.74
N GLN A 129 -7.96 19.99 21.61
CA GLN A 129 -9.41 20.19 21.73
C GLN A 129 -10.16 19.73 20.47
N CYS A 130 -9.58 19.92 19.27
CA CYS A 130 -10.13 19.39 18.02
C CYS A 130 -9.01 19.05 17.02
N THR A 131 -8.64 17.76 16.99
CA THR A 131 -7.56 17.24 16.16
C THR A 131 -7.87 17.32 14.66
N SER A 132 -9.14 17.44 14.27
CA SER A 132 -9.54 17.53 12.87
C SER A 132 -9.63 18.97 12.35
N ASN A 133 -9.33 19.98 13.15
CA ASN A 133 -9.42 21.37 12.72
C ASN A 133 -8.29 21.73 11.75
N TYR A 134 -8.60 21.74 10.45
CA TYR A 134 -7.62 21.96 9.39
C TYR A 134 -6.98 23.35 9.43
N THR A 135 -7.69 24.38 9.91
CA THR A 135 -7.17 25.75 9.99
C THR A 135 -6.06 25.84 11.03
N VAL A 136 -6.25 25.24 12.21
CA VAL A 136 -5.22 25.19 13.25
C VAL A 136 -3.99 24.43 12.77
N TRP A 137 -4.18 23.31 12.07
CA TRP A 137 -3.07 22.57 11.44
C TRP A 137 -2.32 23.39 10.38
N LYS A 138 -3.05 24.15 9.55
CA LYS A 138 -2.43 25.04 8.55
C LYS A 138 -1.61 26.12 9.25
N ASP A 139 -2.19 26.83 10.21
CA ASP A 139 -1.49 27.88 10.95
C ASP A 139 -0.25 27.33 11.67
N ARG A 140 -0.28 26.06 12.12
CA ARG A 140 0.88 25.36 12.71
C ARG A 140 1.98 25.09 11.68
N ARG A 141 1.61 24.64 10.47
CA ARG A 141 2.58 24.48 9.36
C ARG A 141 3.19 25.81 8.96
N ASP A 142 2.39 26.86 8.89
CA ASP A 142 2.85 28.17 8.46
C ASP A 142 3.95 28.73 9.37
N VAL A 143 3.88 28.46 10.69
CA VAL A 143 4.96 28.79 11.63
C VAL A 143 6.25 28.05 11.24
N LEU A 144 6.18 26.75 10.98
CA LEU A 144 7.35 25.93 10.61
C LEU A 144 7.94 26.28 9.24
N MET A 145 7.09 26.67 8.29
CA MET A 145 7.47 27.05 6.93
C MET A 145 7.98 28.49 6.82
N SER A 146 7.95 29.25 7.92
CA SER A 146 8.42 30.64 8.01
C SER A 146 9.66 30.74 8.89
N PRO A 147 10.88 30.73 8.31
CA PRO A 147 12.12 30.71 9.10
C PRO A 147 12.23 31.85 10.11
N THR A 148 11.73 33.04 9.77
CA THR A 148 11.73 34.22 10.66
C THR A 148 10.79 34.01 11.84
N VAL A 149 9.56 33.53 11.61
CA VAL A 149 8.57 33.31 12.66
C VAL A 149 8.99 32.14 13.55
N LEU A 150 9.49 31.06 12.96
CA LEU A 150 10.02 29.92 13.71
C LEU A 150 11.23 30.34 14.57
N GLU A 151 12.15 31.14 14.01
CA GLU A 151 13.28 31.66 14.77
C GLU A 151 12.80 32.53 15.95
N GLN A 152 11.81 33.39 15.71
CA GLN A 152 11.20 34.21 16.75
C GLN A 152 10.57 33.34 17.85
N ALA A 153 9.89 32.25 17.49
CA ALA A 153 9.28 31.32 18.46
C ALA A 153 10.33 30.65 19.38
N THR A 154 11.59 30.54 18.97
CA THR A 154 12.68 30.03 19.84
C THR A 154 13.28 31.08 20.78
N ARG A 155 13.03 32.36 20.52
CA ARG A 155 13.60 33.50 21.28
C ARG A 155 12.58 34.13 22.22
N ASP A 156 11.31 34.14 21.82
CA ASP A 156 10.25 34.76 22.59
C ASP A 156 10.12 34.07 23.96
N ALA A 157 10.24 34.87 25.01
CA ALA A 157 9.87 34.43 26.34
C ALA A 157 8.35 34.22 26.40
N LEU A 158 7.92 33.17 27.09
CA LEU A 158 6.53 33.05 27.48
C LEU A 158 6.21 34.11 28.55
N PRO A 159 5.00 34.69 28.56
CA PRO A 159 4.59 35.62 29.61
C PRO A 159 4.79 35.04 31.02
N ASP A 160 5.29 35.87 31.95
CA ASP A 160 5.42 35.47 33.35
C ASP A 160 4.04 35.13 33.95
N LEU A 161 3.99 34.07 34.75
CA LEU A 161 2.77 33.73 35.47
C LEU A 161 2.44 34.83 36.48
N PRO A 162 1.17 35.27 36.58
CA PRO A 162 0.78 36.31 37.51
C PRO A 162 1.02 35.85 38.95
N VAL A 163 1.69 36.67 39.75
CA VAL A 163 1.95 36.40 41.17
C VAL A 163 0.60 36.37 41.92
N PRO A 164 0.25 35.27 42.62
CA PRO A 164 -0.97 35.19 43.41
C PRO A 164 -1.12 36.36 44.39
N ALA A 165 -2.32 36.96 44.45
CA ALA A 165 -2.62 38.10 45.33
C ALA A 165 -2.32 37.79 46.82
N ALA A 166 -2.46 36.53 47.23
CA ALA A 166 -2.11 36.04 48.55
C ALA A 166 -0.65 36.30 48.94
N ILE A 167 0.29 36.21 47.99
CA ILE A 167 1.72 36.46 48.21
C ILE A 167 1.99 37.96 48.41
N LEU A 168 1.30 38.80 47.64
CA LEU A 168 1.45 40.26 47.68
C LEU A 168 0.70 40.92 48.86
N SER A 169 -0.24 40.19 49.47
CA SER A 169 -1.10 40.69 50.54
C SER A 169 -0.35 40.83 51.88
N ARG A 170 -0.58 41.97 52.55
CA ARG A 170 -0.07 42.23 53.90
C ARG A 170 -0.90 41.57 55.02
N THR A 171 -2.11 41.12 54.70
CA THR A 171 -3.08 40.57 55.67
C THR A 171 -3.19 39.05 55.62
N THR A 172 -2.62 38.42 54.59
CA THR A 172 -2.61 36.97 54.42
C THR A 172 -1.54 36.33 55.31
N SER A 173 -1.87 35.20 55.94
CA SER A 173 -0.97 34.50 56.86
C SER A 173 0.25 33.91 56.14
N ASP A 174 1.34 33.69 56.87
CA ASP A 174 2.56 33.10 56.29
C ASP A 174 2.33 31.69 55.74
N ALA A 175 1.44 30.91 56.36
CA ALA A 175 1.06 29.57 55.88
C ALA A 175 0.30 29.61 54.54
N GLU A 176 -0.59 30.60 54.35
CA GLU A 176 -1.31 30.82 53.10
C GLU A 176 -0.37 31.33 52.00
N LYS A 177 0.57 32.23 52.34
CA LYS A 177 1.63 32.69 51.42
C LYS A 177 2.51 31.55 50.94
N GLN A 178 2.91 30.66 51.85
CA GLN A 178 3.75 29.51 51.54
C GLN A 178 3.00 28.44 50.73
N THR A 179 1.69 28.36 50.87
CA THR A 179 0.85 27.51 50.02
C THR A 179 0.70 28.10 48.62
N ALA A 180 0.43 29.40 48.51
CA ALA A 180 0.35 30.10 47.23
C ALA A 180 1.68 30.10 46.45
N LEU A 181 2.82 30.16 47.15
CA LEU A 181 4.15 30.01 46.55
C LEU A 181 4.33 28.59 45.96
N ARG A 182 4.00 27.54 46.72
CA ARG A 182 4.08 26.15 46.23
C ARG A 182 3.19 25.93 45.00
N GLU A 183 1.96 26.46 45.01
CA GLU A 183 1.07 26.36 43.85
C GLU A 183 1.61 27.12 42.62
N LEU A 184 2.25 28.28 42.82
CA LEU A 184 2.90 29.01 41.74
C LEU A 184 4.08 28.20 41.17
N ASP A 185 4.93 27.64 42.03
CA ASP A 185 6.06 26.80 41.62
C ASP A 185 5.59 25.55 40.84
N GLU A 186 4.52 24.89 41.31
CA GLU A 186 3.91 23.75 40.62
C GLU A 186 3.36 24.14 39.24
N ARG A 187 2.72 25.31 39.11
CA ARG A 187 2.22 25.81 37.82
C ARG A 187 3.37 26.18 36.87
N GLN A 188 4.43 26.81 37.38
CA GLN A 188 5.63 27.10 36.60
C GLN A 188 6.28 25.83 36.09
N GLU A 189 6.40 24.80 36.94
CA GLU A 189 6.96 23.51 36.56
C GLU A 189 6.12 22.79 35.50
N LYS A 190 4.79 22.77 35.65
CA LYS A 190 3.88 22.21 34.62
C LYS A 190 4.01 22.92 33.28
N LEU A 191 4.06 24.26 33.29
CA LEU A 191 4.25 25.05 32.08
C LEU A 191 5.63 24.79 31.45
N ARG A 192 6.69 24.69 32.26
CA ARG A 192 8.04 24.38 31.79
C ARG A 192 8.09 23.00 31.12
N LEU A 193 7.51 21.98 31.75
CA LEU A 193 7.46 20.62 31.19
C LEU A 193 6.64 20.55 29.90
N THR A 194 5.52 21.29 29.83
CA THR A 194 4.67 21.33 28.63
C THR A 194 5.40 22.07 27.50
N SER A 195 6.01 23.23 27.79
CA SER A 195 6.71 24.02 26.78
C SER A 195 7.95 23.32 26.22
N GLN A 196 8.66 22.52 27.02
CA GLN A 196 9.82 21.73 26.54
C GLN A 196 9.49 20.74 25.43
N HIS A 197 8.28 20.18 25.43
CA HIS A 197 7.86 19.24 24.40
C HIS A 197 7.21 19.94 23.20
N TRP A 198 6.46 21.01 23.44
CA TRP A 198 5.62 21.65 22.44
C TRP A 198 6.19 22.93 21.81
N LEU A 199 7.37 23.37 22.26
CA LEU A 199 8.14 24.47 21.67
C LEU A 199 9.59 24.04 21.37
N PRO A 200 10.12 24.39 20.19
CA PRO A 200 11.49 24.05 19.85
C PRO A 200 12.47 24.98 20.58
N ALA A 201 13.56 24.41 21.09
CA ALA A 201 14.74 25.20 21.39
C ALA A 201 15.46 25.58 20.08
N ARG A 202 16.24 26.67 20.10
CA ARG A 202 17.05 27.05 18.93
C ARG A 202 17.98 25.92 18.47
N ALA A 203 18.53 25.14 19.40
CA ALA A 203 19.42 24.02 19.10
C ALA A 203 18.72 22.86 18.39
N ASP A 204 17.40 22.73 18.56
CA ASP A 204 16.63 21.68 17.90
C ASP A 204 16.52 21.96 16.41
N ILE A 205 16.33 23.22 16.03
CA ILE A 205 15.99 23.63 14.66
C ILE A 205 17.12 24.30 13.87
N ALA A 206 18.20 24.71 14.53
CA ALA A 206 19.32 25.39 13.88
C ALA A 206 20.51 24.46 13.57
N TRP A 207 21.18 24.70 12.45
CA TRP A 207 22.46 24.09 12.08
C TRP A 207 23.43 25.18 11.61
N GLU A 208 24.66 25.17 12.13
CA GLU A 208 25.69 26.18 11.81
C GLU A 208 25.19 27.64 11.90
N GLY A 209 24.33 27.91 12.89
CA GLY A 209 23.78 29.24 13.17
C GLY A 209 22.57 29.65 12.33
N ARG A 210 22.15 28.84 11.34
CA ARG A 210 20.98 29.10 10.49
C ARG A 210 19.83 28.15 10.81
N ILE A 211 18.59 28.58 10.59
CA ILE A 211 17.41 27.71 10.70
C ILE A 211 17.48 26.66 9.59
N SER A 212 17.33 25.40 9.99
CA SER A 212 17.38 24.24 9.11
C SER A 212 15.96 23.70 8.91
N PRO A 213 15.44 23.64 7.65
CA PRO A 213 14.10 23.12 7.40
C PRO A 213 13.96 21.65 7.80
N TRP A 214 14.97 20.82 7.53
CA TRP A 214 14.95 19.41 7.92
C TRP A 214 14.96 19.19 9.44
N ARG A 215 15.70 20.01 10.18
CA ARG A 215 15.68 19.95 11.66
C ARG A 215 14.35 20.41 12.24
N ALA A 216 13.76 21.47 11.68
CA ALA A 216 12.44 21.93 12.07
C ALA A 216 11.36 20.85 11.83
N VAL A 217 11.41 20.20 10.67
CA VAL A 217 10.51 19.09 10.34
C VAL A 217 10.74 17.89 11.25
N HIS A 218 11.98 17.46 11.46
CA HIS A 218 12.30 16.35 12.37
C HIS A 218 11.78 16.60 13.79
N TRP A 219 12.02 17.80 14.33
CA TRP A 219 11.50 18.20 15.64
C TRP A 219 9.98 18.13 15.69
N GLU A 220 9.29 18.73 14.70
CA GLU A 220 7.83 18.74 14.68
C GLU A 220 7.24 17.33 14.56
N LEU A 221 7.76 16.51 13.65
CA LEU A 221 7.29 15.13 13.43
C LEU A 221 7.47 14.27 14.67
N THR A 222 8.50 14.55 15.47
CA THR A 222 8.72 13.96 16.79
C THR A 222 7.70 14.48 17.80
N ALA A 223 7.53 15.80 17.91
CA ALA A 223 6.60 16.43 18.84
C ALA A 223 5.15 15.96 18.62
N VAL A 224 4.68 15.90 17.37
CA VAL A 224 3.33 15.41 17.02
C VAL A 224 3.24 13.90 16.86
N GLY A 225 4.33 13.15 17.12
CA GLY A 225 4.35 11.70 17.00
C GLY A 225 3.31 11.01 17.88
N CYS A 226 3.03 11.56 19.06
CA CYS A 226 1.97 11.06 19.94
C CYS A 226 0.57 11.23 19.34
N PHE A 227 0.31 12.32 18.57
CA PHE A 227 -0.92 12.42 17.80
C PHE A 227 -0.97 11.33 16.73
N THR A 228 0.15 11.01 16.08
CA THR A 228 0.20 10.03 14.99
C THR A 228 -0.16 8.63 15.47
N ARG A 229 0.30 8.23 16.65
CA ARG A 229 -0.03 6.91 17.21
C ARG A 229 -1.45 6.87 17.78
N LEU A 230 -1.84 7.87 18.59
CA LEU A 230 -3.13 7.86 19.29
C LEU A 230 -4.34 8.33 18.44
N TYR A 231 -4.10 9.13 17.41
CA TYR A 231 -5.13 9.61 16.46
C TYR A 231 -4.78 9.25 15.01
N HIS A 232 -4.23 8.05 14.78
CA HIS A 232 -3.80 7.53 13.48
C HIS A 232 -4.87 7.51 12.38
N LYS A 233 -6.16 7.75 12.69
CA LYS A 233 -7.25 7.88 11.70
C LYS A 233 -7.56 9.32 11.28
N ASN A 234 -6.81 10.30 11.77
CA ASN A 234 -7.01 11.71 11.46
C ASN A 234 -6.35 12.10 10.13
N PHE A 235 -7.15 12.62 9.19
CA PHE A 235 -6.65 13.03 7.87
C PHE A 235 -5.65 14.20 7.95
N GLN A 236 -5.97 15.24 8.72
CA GLN A 236 -5.16 16.45 8.81
C GLN A 236 -3.76 16.17 9.33
N LEU A 237 -3.61 15.18 10.20
CA LEU A 237 -2.34 14.75 10.74
C LEU A 237 -1.42 14.11 9.68
N TRP A 238 -1.93 13.14 8.91
CA TRP A 238 -1.14 12.53 7.83
C TRP A 238 -0.83 13.53 6.71
N HIS A 239 -1.75 14.45 6.45
CA HIS A 239 -1.52 15.57 5.55
C HIS A 239 -0.43 16.51 6.10
N HIS A 240 -0.46 16.85 7.40
CA HIS A 240 0.55 17.68 8.06
C HIS A 240 1.95 17.10 7.91
N ARG A 241 2.11 15.81 8.20
CA ARG A 241 3.40 15.11 8.04
C ARG A 241 3.91 15.18 6.60
N LYS A 242 3.02 14.89 5.63
CA LYS A 242 3.34 14.94 4.20
C LYS A 242 3.78 16.33 3.75
N GLU A 243 3.02 17.37 4.08
CA GLU A 243 3.30 18.76 3.66
C GLU A 243 4.63 19.27 4.22
N LEU A 244 4.97 18.93 5.47
CA LEU A 244 6.24 19.32 6.07
C LEU A 244 7.44 18.66 5.38
N LEU A 245 7.34 17.36 5.09
CA LEU A 245 8.38 16.64 4.35
C LEU A 245 8.53 17.17 2.92
N MET A 246 7.42 17.42 2.22
CA MET A 246 7.42 18.04 0.89
C MET A 246 8.09 19.40 0.92
N TYR A 247 7.75 20.25 1.88
CA TYR A 247 8.39 21.56 2.06
C TYR A 247 9.90 21.43 2.25
N ALA A 248 10.37 20.56 3.15
CA ALA A 248 11.81 20.38 3.35
C ALA A 248 12.54 19.86 2.11
N LEU A 249 11.89 18.99 1.31
CA LEU A 249 12.40 18.56 0.01
C LEU A 249 12.45 19.68 -1.01
N GLU A 250 11.43 20.55 -1.08
CA GLU A 250 11.41 21.71 -1.98
C GLU A 250 12.48 22.75 -1.63
N GLN A 251 12.85 22.86 -0.34
CA GLN A 251 13.98 23.69 0.10
C GLN A 251 15.35 23.03 -0.16
N SER A 252 15.39 21.77 -0.58
CA SER A 252 16.63 21.04 -0.85
C SER A 252 17.05 21.18 -2.32
N PRO A 253 18.37 21.16 -2.62
CA PRO A 253 18.83 21.22 -4.00
C PRO A 253 18.42 19.97 -4.77
N SER A 254 18.16 20.10 -6.07
CA SER A 254 17.80 18.94 -6.91
C SER A 254 18.97 17.97 -7.13
N HIS A 255 20.21 18.46 -7.00
CA HIS A 255 21.43 17.69 -7.20
C HIS A 255 22.43 17.96 -6.07
N HIS A 256 23.17 16.92 -5.70
CA HIS A 256 24.25 16.96 -4.72
C HIS A 256 25.62 17.04 -5.42
N GLU A 257 26.53 17.85 -4.88
CA GLU A 257 27.91 17.95 -5.36
C GLU A 257 28.79 17.00 -4.54
N CYS A 258 29.43 16.04 -5.22
CA CYS A 258 30.41 15.15 -4.60
C CYS A 258 31.79 15.81 -4.61
N ASP A 259 32.43 15.92 -3.46
CA ASP A 259 33.82 16.41 -3.37
C ASP A 259 34.79 15.46 -4.10
N GLY A 260 35.62 15.99 -5.00
CA GLY A 260 36.89 15.37 -5.39
C GLY A 260 37.13 14.98 -6.85
N VAL A 261 36.16 15.07 -7.77
CA VAL A 261 36.40 14.91 -9.22
C VAL A 261 35.41 15.81 -9.97
N GLU A 262 35.90 16.62 -10.91
CA GLU A 262 35.13 17.58 -11.74
C GLU A 262 33.62 17.30 -11.83
N SER A 263 32.84 18.11 -11.12
CA SER A 263 31.42 18.44 -11.33
C SER A 263 30.47 17.34 -11.83
N ARG A 264 30.49 16.13 -11.26
CA ARG A 264 29.38 15.17 -11.44
C ARG A 264 28.23 15.53 -10.48
N LYS A 265 27.19 16.15 -11.03
CA LYS A 265 25.92 16.41 -10.33
C LYS A 265 25.13 15.11 -10.24
N THR A 266 25.01 14.56 -9.04
CA THR A 266 24.16 13.37 -8.78
C THR A 266 22.80 13.85 -8.27
N PRO A 267 21.66 13.32 -8.75
CA PRO A 267 20.36 13.67 -8.18
C PRO A 267 20.34 13.40 -6.67
N LEU A 268 19.78 14.33 -5.89
CA LEU A 268 19.84 14.25 -4.42
C LEU A 268 19.22 12.95 -3.87
N LEU A 269 18.09 12.53 -4.44
CA LEU A 269 17.34 11.32 -4.04
C LEU A 269 17.73 10.08 -4.85
N ALA A 270 18.94 10.04 -5.43
CA ALA A 270 19.39 8.88 -6.21
C ALA A 270 19.61 7.64 -5.33
N THR A 271 20.22 7.81 -4.15
CA THR A 271 20.46 6.73 -3.18
C THR A 271 20.26 7.24 -1.75
N GLN A 272 20.06 6.31 -0.80
CA GLN A 272 19.96 6.64 0.61
C GLN A 272 21.25 7.30 1.13
N GLU A 273 22.42 6.82 0.70
CA GLU A 273 23.72 7.34 1.12
C GLU A 273 23.93 8.78 0.64
N THR A 274 23.52 9.07 -0.60
CA THR A 274 23.62 10.42 -1.17
C THR A 274 22.76 11.40 -0.36
N PHE A 275 21.54 11.02 -0.03
CA PHE A 275 20.64 11.85 0.74
C PHE A 275 21.06 11.98 2.21
N SER A 276 21.52 10.89 2.85
CA SER A 276 22.10 10.89 4.20
C SER A 276 23.34 11.79 4.29
N ASP A 277 24.24 11.73 3.30
CA ASP A 277 25.41 12.61 3.22
C ASP A 277 25.02 14.09 3.15
N TYR A 278 24.01 14.41 2.34
CA TYR A 278 23.45 15.76 2.26
C TYR A 278 22.89 16.23 3.62
N LEU A 279 22.05 15.40 4.26
CA LEU A 279 21.48 15.71 5.58
C LEU A 279 22.58 15.92 6.62
N ARG A 280 23.64 15.09 6.63
CA ARG A 280 24.73 15.21 7.60
C ARG A 280 25.52 16.50 7.40
N ARG A 281 25.83 16.86 6.15
CA ARG A 281 26.62 18.06 5.84
C ARG A 281 25.83 19.35 6.07
N HIS A 282 24.57 19.39 5.67
CA HIS A 282 23.80 20.64 5.63
C HIS A 282 22.81 20.82 6.79
N HIS A 283 22.48 19.76 7.51
CA HIS A 283 21.46 19.78 8.55
C HIS A 283 21.87 19.07 9.85
N GLY A 284 23.00 18.37 9.87
CA GLY A 284 23.47 17.61 11.04
C GLY A 284 22.53 16.48 11.44
N LEU A 285 21.86 15.87 10.46
CA LEU A 285 20.92 14.75 10.61
C LEU A 285 21.36 13.59 9.72
N ASP A 286 20.93 12.37 10.04
CA ASP A 286 20.95 11.23 9.13
C ASP A 286 19.57 11.02 8.50
N PHE A 287 19.49 10.23 7.42
CA PHE A 287 18.23 9.80 6.85
C PHE A 287 17.36 9.06 7.88
N ALA A 288 17.96 8.30 8.79
CA ALA A 288 17.24 7.60 9.86
C ALA A 288 16.42 8.54 10.76
N ASP A 289 16.83 9.81 10.91
CA ASP A 289 16.10 10.81 11.70
C ASP A 289 14.82 11.30 11.00
N VAL A 290 14.72 11.12 9.68
CA VAL A 290 13.60 11.59 8.85
C VAL A 290 12.88 10.45 8.14
N ASP A 291 13.22 9.19 8.48
CA ASP A 291 12.59 7.99 7.97
C ASP A 291 11.20 7.82 8.62
N GLU A 292 10.15 7.85 7.81
CA GLU A 292 8.77 7.72 8.28
C GLU A 292 8.36 6.25 8.49
N ARG A 293 9.12 5.29 7.93
CA ARG A 293 8.78 3.86 8.00
C ARG A 293 8.64 3.34 9.42
N PRO A 294 9.51 3.65 10.40
CA PRO A 294 9.33 3.22 11.79
C PRO A 294 7.97 3.64 12.38
N THR A 295 7.55 4.89 12.16
CA THR A 295 6.25 5.38 12.64
C THR A 295 5.09 4.64 11.94
N LEU A 296 5.19 4.46 10.63
CA LEU A 296 4.19 3.73 9.84
C LEU A 296 4.11 2.25 10.23
N HIS A 297 5.24 1.61 10.50
CA HIS A 297 5.32 0.20 10.92
C HIS A 297 4.71 -0.01 12.30
N VAL A 298 4.83 0.96 13.22
CA VAL A 298 4.12 0.91 14.49
C VAL A 298 2.62 0.98 14.26
N VAL A 299 2.13 1.96 13.49
CA VAL A 299 0.69 2.10 13.21
C VAL A 299 0.15 0.85 12.49
N LEU A 300 0.81 0.38 11.44
CA LEU A 300 0.34 -0.77 10.64
C LEU A 300 0.59 -2.12 11.31
N GLY A 301 1.63 -2.23 12.12
CA GLY A 301 2.01 -3.49 12.77
C GLY A 301 1.29 -3.72 14.09
N ASN A 302 1.06 -2.65 14.86
CA ASN A 302 0.66 -2.76 16.26
C ASN A 302 -0.72 -2.12 16.54
N GLU A 303 -1.08 -1.03 15.84
CA GLU A 303 -2.33 -0.29 16.12
C GLU A 303 -3.50 -0.71 15.21
N ASP A 304 -3.34 -0.53 13.90
CA ASP A 304 -4.36 -0.79 12.88
C ASP A 304 -3.69 -1.13 11.53
N GLY A 305 -3.51 -2.42 11.27
CA GLY A 305 -2.91 -2.92 10.02
C GLY A 305 -3.73 -2.64 8.75
N LYS A 306 -4.93 -2.07 8.89
CA LYS A 306 -5.80 -1.68 7.78
C LYS A 306 -6.01 -0.16 7.73
N ASN A 307 -5.21 0.62 8.48
CA ASN A 307 -5.30 2.07 8.45
C ASN A 307 -5.02 2.64 7.05
N TYR A 308 -6.07 3.13 6.40
CA TYR A 308 -6.00 3.60 5.01
C TYR A 308 -5.06 4.81 4.84
N HIS A 309 -5.03 5.72 5.81
CA HIS A 309 -4.18 6.91 5.73
C HIS A 309 -2.69 6.57 5.85
N ALA A 310 -2.33 5.63 6.74
CA ALA A 310 -0.96 5.14 6.87
C ALA A 310 -0.50 4.42 5.59
N TRP A 311 -1.34 3.58 5.00
CA TRP A 311 -1.03 2.93 3.71
C TRP A 311 -0.84 3.94 2.56
N LEU A 312 -1.71 4.95 2.48
CA LEU A 312 -1.55 6.03 1.50
C LEU A 312 -0.28 6.84 1.71
N HIS A 313 0.03 7.16 2.97
CA HIS A 313 1.23 7.91 3.32
C HIS A 313 2.51 7.10 3.02
N LEU A 314 2.53 5.81 3.37
CA LEU A 314 3.63 4.89 3.02
C LEU A 314 3.83 4.82 1.51
N SER A 315 2.73 4.65 0.75
CA SER A 315 2.80 4.59 -0.71
C SER A 315 3.37 5.88 -1.33
N TRP A 316 2.94 7.04 -0.84
CA TRP A 316 3.50 8.34 -1.25
C TRP A 316 4.98 8.46 -0.85
N TYR A 317 5.34 8.07 0.38
CA TYR A 317 6.70 8.20 0.91
C TYR A 317 7.69 7.34 0.11
N LEU A 318 7.36 6.07 -0.16
CA LEU A 318 8.18 5.18 -0.99
C LEU A 318 8.26 5.65 -2.45
N HIS A 319 7.25 6.36 -2.95
CA HIS A 319 7.30 6.97 -4.28
C HIS A 319 8.29 8.14 -4.34
N VAL A 320 8.27 9.02 -3.33
CA VAL A 320 9.19 10.16 -3.22
C VAL A 320 10.63 9.68 -2.97
N PHE A 321 10.83 8.80 -1.99
CA PHE A 321 12.12 8.21 -1.63
C PHE A 321 12.31 6.86 -2.33
N SER A 322 12.32 6.90 -3.67
CA SER A 322 12.29 5.69 -4.51
C SER A 322 13.48 4.74 -4.35
N PHE A 323 14.56 5.18 -3.68
CA PHE A 323 15.69 4.34 -3.30
C PHE A 323 15.30 3.27 -2.25
N LEU A 324 14.28 3.53 -1.44
CA LEU A 324 13.75 2.60 -0.42
C LEU A 324 13.11 1.35 -1.00
N VAL A 325 12.72 1.39 -2.27
CA VAL A 325 12.14 0.26 -3.01
C VAL A 325 12.96 -0.08 -4.24
N THR A 326 14.28 0.10 -4.15
CA THR A 326 15.20 -0.30 -5.22
C THR A 326 15.14 -1.81 -5.41
N PRO A 327 14.84 -2.30 -6.63
CA PRO A 327 14.77 -3.73 -6.89
C PRO A 327 16.17 -4.35 -6.84
N PRO A 328 16.26 -5.68 -6.72
CA PRO A 328 17.54 -6.37 -6.85
C PRO A 328 18.19 -6.08 -8.21
N SER A 329 19.53 -6.13 -8.25
CA SER A 329 20.25 -5.94 -9.52
C SER A 329 19.82 -6.97 -10.56
N GLN A 330 19.86 -6.61 -11.84
CA GLN A 330 19.51 -7.50 -12.95
C GLN A 330 20.25 -8.84 -12.87
N GLU A 331 21.54 -8.79 -12.54
CA GLU A 331 22.38 -9.97 -12.39
C GLU A 331 21.95 -10.86 -11.22
N ALA A 332 21.48 -10.26 -10.11
CA ALA A 332 20.93 -11.03 -8.99
C ALA A 332 19.60 -11.72 -9.38
N LEU A 333 18.74 -11.03 -10.13
CA LEU A 333 17.48 -11.59 -10.64
C LEU A 333 17.73 -12.72 -11.64
N ARG A 334 18.69 -12.55 -12.55
CA ARG A 334 19.07 -13.58 -13.53
C ARG A 334 19.57 -14.85 -12.84
N ARG A 335 20.52 -14.74 -11.91
CA ARG A 335 21.01 -15.89 -11.14
C ARG A 335 19.89 -16.57 -10.34
N HIS A 336 18.99 -15.77 -9.77
CA HIS A 336 17.83 -16.31 -9.07
C HIS A 336 16.93 -17.11 -10.01
N ALA A 337 16.67 -16.61 -11.22
CA ALA A 337 15.89 -17.31 -12.24
C ALA A 337 16.57 -18.59 -12.73
N GLU A 338 17.89 -18.56 -12.94
CA GLU A 338 18.70 -19.74 -13.31
C GLU A 338 18.58 -20.84 -12.24
N VAL A 339 18.84 -20.51 -10.97
CA VAL A 339 18.78 -21.46 -9.85
C VAL A 339 17.38 -22.11 -9.73
N LYS A 340 16.32 -21.33 -9.90
CA LYS A 340 14.95 -21.83 -9.83
C LYS A 340 14.58 -22.71 -11.02
N THR A 341 15.02 -22.34 -12.22
CA THR A 341 14.77 -23.13 -13.43
C THR A 341 15.51 -24.47 -13.37
N ASP A 342 16.75 -24.48 -12.87
CA ASP A 342 17.53 -25.70 -12.64
C ASP A 342 16.89 -26.61 -11.59
N ALA A 343 16.31 -26.03 -10.53
CA ALA A 343 15.58 -26.79 -9.50
C ALA A 343 14.35 -27.50 -10.09
N VAL A 344 13.57 -26.83 -10.95
CA VAL A 344 12.39 -27.42 -11.60
C VAL A 344 12.78 -28.51 -12.59
N THR A 345 13.80 -28.28 -13.42
CA THR A 345 14.25 -29.27 -14.42
C THR A 345 14.88 -30.52 -13.79
N SER A 346 15.60 -30.37 -12.68
CA SER A 346 16.23 -31.48 -11.95
C SER A 346 15.24 -32.36 -11.17
N GLN A 347 14.09 -31.81 -10.77
CA GLN A 347 13.07 -32.57 -10.05
C GLN A 347 12.20 -33.46 -10.97
N GLY A 348 12.27 -33.30 -12.29
CA GLY A 348 11.52 -34.11 -13.26
C GLY A 348 9.99 -33.98 -13.17
N GLU A 349 9.50 -33.18 -12.23
CA GLU A 349 8.10 -32.80 -12.07
C GLU A 349 7.86 -31.55 -12.92
N GLY A 350 7.03 -31.67 -13.97
CA GLY A 350 6.53 -30.49 -14.67
C GLY A 350 5.86 -29.53 -13.69
N LEU A 351 5.76 -28.24 -14.02
CA LEU A 351 5.21 -27.14 -13.20
C LEU A 351 3.97 -27.55 -12.38
N CYS A 352 4.18 -28.11 -11.20
CA CYS A 352 3.16 -28.64 -10.30
C CYS A 352 3.40 -28.01 -8.93
N PHE A 353 2.34 -27.46 -8.35
CA PHE A 353 2.44 -26.82 -7.05
C PHE A 353 2.61 -27.87 -5.95
N THR A 354 3.65 -27.72 -5.13
CA THR A 354 3.90 -28.57 -3.96
C THR A 354 3.54 -27.82 -2.68
N ALA A 355 2.50 -28.26 -1.99
CA ALA A 355 2.09 -27.67 -0.72
C ALA A 355 3.14 -27.89 0.38
N CYS A 356 3.44 -26.83 1.13
CA CYS A 356 4.38 -26.86 2.26
C CYS A 356 3.60 -26.96 3.58
N SER A 357 3.62 -28.12 4.22
CA SER A 357 2.84 -28.37 5.45
C SER A 357 3.34 -27.59 6.68
N ASN A 358 4.61 -27.17 6.67
CA ASN A 358 5.24 -26.37 7.73
C ASN A 358 5.33 -24.86 7.39
N TRP A 359 4.54 -24.38 6.42
CA TRP A 359 4.59 -22.99 5.92
C TRP A 359 4.58 -21.91 7.00
N ILE A 360 3.69 -22.06 7.99
CA ILE A 360 3.53 -21.11 9.11
C ILE A 360 4.25 -21.51 10.39
N ALA A 361 4.82 -22.72 10.43
CA ALA A 361 5.44 -23.27 11.64
C ALA A 361 6.85 -22.71 11.81
N SER A 362 7.13 -22.07 12.95
CA SER A 362 8.50 -21.78 13.38
C SER A 362 9.05 -22.99 14.12
N SER A 363 10.18 -23.53 13.68
CA SER A 363 10.97 -24.46 14.51
C SER A 363 11.90 -23.67 15.43
N GLU A 364 12.34 -24.27 16.54
CA GLU A 364 13.27 -23.59 17.46
C GLU A 364 14.53 -23.12 16.71
N GLY A 365 14.64 -21.80 16.50
CA GLY A 365 15.79 -21.15 15.86
C GLY A 365 15.65 -20.83 14.37
N ALA A 366 14.56 -21.21 13.69
CA ALA A 366 14.33 -20.85 12.28
C ALA A 366 13.03 -20.05 12.08
N GLU A 367 13.11 -18.98 11.29
CA GLU A 367 11.93 -18.21 10.87
C GLU A 367 10.95 -19.10 10.07
N ALA A 368 9.66 -18.80 10.19
CA ALA A 368 8.63 -19.51 9.42
C ALA A 368 8.85 -19.32 7.92
N MET A 369 8.57 -20.35 7.12
CA MET A 369 8.82 -20.30 5.68
C MET A 369 8.04 -19.19 4.97
N ALA A 370 6.87 -18.84 5.49
CA ALA A 370 6.06 -17.71 5.04
C ALA A 370 6.75 -16.34 5.13
N LEU A 371 7.83 -16.22 5.90
CA LEU A 371 8.61 -14.98 6.04
C LEU A 371 9.87 -14.95 5.17
N HIS A 372 10.17 -16.05 4.45
CA HIS A 372 11.33 -16.08 3.58
C HIS A 372 11.14 -15.12 2.39
N PRO A 373 12.19 -14.38 1.99
CA PRO A 373 12.17 -13.53 0.82
C PRO A 373 11.81 -14.28 -0.47
N THR A 374 10.89 -13.72 -1.26
CA THR A 374 10.57 -14.21 -2.61
C THR A 374 11.50 -13.65 -3.69
N LEU A 375 12.39 -12.72 -3.31
CA LEU A 375 13.36 -12.08 -4.19
C LEU A 375 14.75 -12.05 -3.53
N PRO A 376 15.84 -11.87 -4.31
CA PRO A 376 17.17 -11.59 -3.77
C PRO A 376 17.17 -10.34 -2.87
N SER A 377 18.16 -10.22 -1.98
CA SER A 377 18.25 -9.08 -1.05
C SER A 377 18.35 -7.74 -1.79
N SER A 378 17.48 -6.79 -1.41
CA SER A 378 17.47 -5.39 -1.82
C SER A 378 16.49 -4.60 -0.94
N PRO A 379 16.48 -3.25 -1.01
CA PRO A 379 15.49 -2.44 -0.27
C PRO A 379 14.03 -2.81 -0.58
N LEU A 380 13.71 -3.13 -1.85
CA LEU A 380 12.40 -3.66 -2.22
C LEU A 380 12.05 -4.94 -1.45
N THR A 381 13.02 -5.84 -1.28
CA THR A 381 12.82 -7.12 -0.61
C THR A 381 12.57 -6.92 0.89
N ASP A 382 13.17 -5.92 1.52
CA ASP A 382 12.91 -5.57 2.92
C ASP A 382 11.45 -5.11 3.10
N GLU A 383 10.93 -4.31 2.18
CA GLU A 383 9.53 -3.87 2.19
C GLU A 383 8.57 -5.05 1.90
N LEU A 384 8.92 -5.95 0.97
CA LEU A 384 8.17 -7.19 0.76
C LEU A 384 8.18 -8.07 2.01
N GLN A 385 9.27 -8.11 2.77
CA GLN A 385 9.34 -8.84 4.03
C GLN A 385 8.45 -8.20 5.09
N PHE A 386 8.37 -6.86 5.15
CA PHE A 386 7.40 -6.17 6.00
C PHE A 386 5.95 -6.55 5.64
N THR A 387 5.59 -6.58 4.36
CA THR A 387 4.25 -7.08 3.97
C THR A 387 4.03 -8.54 4.34
N ALA A 388 5.05 -9.39 4.23
CA ALA A 388 4.97 -10.80 4.63
C ALA A 388 4.75 -10.94 6.14
N GLN A 389 5.37 -10.08 6.97
CA GLN A 389 5.12 -10.05 8.41
C GLN A 389 3.67 -9.66 8.74
N LEU A 390 3.11 -8.67 8.03
CA LEU A 390 1.71 -8.26 8.22
C LEU A 390 0.73 -9.36 7.78
N ILE A 391 1.00 -10.02 6.64
CA ILE A 391 0.21 -11.16 6.16
C ILE A 391 0.36 -12.36 7.11
N TYR A 392 1.53 -12.57 7.69
CA TYR A 392 1.73 -13.63 8.67
C TYR A 392 0.90 -13.42 9.94
N ARG A 393 0.78 -12.16 10.39
CA ARG A 393 -0.07 -11.78 11.54
C ARG A 393 -1.57 -11.86 11.22
N ASP A 394 -1.99 -11.34 10.07
CA ASP A 394 -3.35 -11.41 9.54
C ASP A 394 -3.29 -11.72 8.05
N CYS A 395 -3.46 -13.00 7.68
CA CYS A 395 -3.39 -13.42 6.29
C CYS A 395 -4.54 -12.86 5.44
N ARG A 396 -5.56 -12.27 6.07
CA ARG A 396 -6.69 -11.59 5.42
C ARG A 396 -6.51 -10.07 5.38
N ASN A 397 -5.33 -9.57 5.72
CA ASN A 397 -5.02 -8.15 5.59
C ASN A 397 -4.92 -7.75 4.10
N ASN A 398 -6.07 -7.44 3.49
CA ASN A 398 -6.14 -7.07 2.08
C ASN A 398 -5.27 -5.87 1.73
N SER A 399 -5.08 -4.91 2.65
CA SER A 399 -4.20 -3.77 2.42
C SER A 399 -2.74 -4.19 2.24
N ALA A 400 -2.27 -5.16 3.03
CA ALA A 400 -0.93 -5.72 2.87
C ALA A 400 -0.77 -6.47 1.54
N TRP A 401 -1.77 -7.25 1.11
CA TRP A 401 -1.79 -7.90 -0.20
C TRP A 401 -1.80 -6.89 -1.36
N CYS A 402 -2.60 -5.83 -1.26
CA CYS A 402 -2.64 -4.76 -2.26
C CYS A 402 -1.29 -4.04 -2.36
N HIS A 403 -0.66 -3.71 -1.23
CA HIS A 403 0.66 -3.08 -1.21
C HIS A 403 1.74 -3.99 -1.81
N ARG A 404 1.72 -5.28 -1.44
CA ARG A 404 2.64 -6.29 -1.99
C ARG A 404 2.55 -6.39 -3.52
N LEU A 405 1.33 -6.44 -4.06
CA LEU A 405 1.11 -6.41 -5.51
C LEU A 405 1.60 -5.09 -6.15
N ALA A 406 1.36 -3.95 -5.49
CA ALA A 406 1.78 -2.65 -5.98
C ALA A 406 3.32 -2.55 -6.05
N LEU A 407 4.03 -3.06 -5.04
CA LEU A 407 5.50 -3.14 -5.03
C LEU A 407 6.03 -4.01 -6.18
N LEU A 408 5.47 -5.21 -6.33
CA LEU A 408 5.83 -6.11 -7.44
C LEU A 408 5.60 -5.43 -8.80
N ARG A 409 4.42 -4.83 -8.99
CA ARG A 409 4.04 -4.22 -10.27
C ARG A 409 4.83 -2.96 -10.59
N GLU A 410 4.88 -2.01 -9.66
CA GLU A 410 5.42 -0.66 -9.90
C GLU A 410 6.92 -0.54 -9.61
N ALA A 411 7.40 -1.12 -8.52
CA ALA A 411 8.80 -0.97 -8.11
C ALA A 411 9.74 -1.99 -8.78
N LEU A 412 9.26 -3.20 -9.10
CA LEU A 412 10.06 -4.22 -9.79
C LEU A 412 9.73 -4.28 -11.28
N VAL A 413 8.54 -4.78 -11.62
CA VAL A 413 8.21 -5.19 -12.99
C VAL A 413 8.19 -4.01 -13.94
N ARG A 414 7.60 -2.87 -13.55
CA ARG A 414 7.57 -1.66 -14.39
C ARG A 414 8.96 -1.09 -14.65
N ARG A 415 9.88 -1.19 -13.69
CA ARG A 415 11.29 -0.79 -13.88
C ARG A 415 11.99 -1.72 -14.87
N LEU A 416 11.86 -3.04 -14.69
CA LEU A 416 12.41 -4.04 -15.62
C LEU A 416 11.86 -3.86 -17.05
N TRP A 417 10.56 -3.59 -17.17
CA TRP A 417 9.91 -3.30 -18.45
C TRP A 417 10.49 -2.06 -19.13
N ARG A 418 10.64 -0.95 -18.38
CA ARG A 418 11.24 0.28 -18.93
C ARG A 418 12.68 0.11 -19.37
N GLN A 419 13.48 -0.67 -18.63
CA GLN A 419 14.86 -1.01 -19.00
C GLN A 419 14.94 -1.82 -20.30
N LEU A 420 14.01 -2.77 -20.49
CA LEU A 420 13.88 -3.49 -21.76
C LEU A 420 13.53 -2.52 -22.90
N CYS A 421 12.57 -1.62 -22.67
CA CYS A 421 12.15 -0.65 -23.69
C CYS A 421 13.26 0.35 -24.08
N SER A 422 14.05 0.82 -23.12
CA SER A 422 15.16 1.76 -23.36
C SER A 422 16.36 1.13 -24.05
N GLY A 423 16.45 -0.20 -24.12
CA GLY A 423 17.61 -0.92 -24.65
C GLY A 423 18.80 -0.96 -23.69
N GLU A 424 18.59 -0.62 -22.41
CA GLU A 424 19.60 -0.73 -21.35
C GLU A 424 19.82 -2.19 -20.90
N PHE A 425 18.95 -3.11 -21.31
CA PHE A 425 19.09 -4.54 -21.07
C PHE A 425 20.23 -5.13 -21.93
N ARG A 426 21.46 -5.13 -21.39
CA ARG A 426 22.65 -5.68 -22.07
C ARG A 426 22.79 -7.17 -21.76
N GLY A 427 22.73 -8.02 -22.79
CA GLY A 427 23.17 -9.41 -22.69
C GLY A 427 24.69 -9.50 -22.58
N ALA A 428 25.20 -10.46 -21.79
CA ALA A 428 26.60 -10.81 -21.80
C ALA A 428 26.95 -11.59 -23.08
N VAL A 429 28.21 -11.56 -23.50
CA VAL A 429 28.65 -12.33 -24.67
C VAL A 429 28.56 -13.83 -24.34
N GLY A 430 27.68 -14.56 -25.01
CA GLY A 430 27.47 -16.01 -24.83
C GLY A 430 26.23 -16.42 -24.03
N THR A 431 25.37 -15.48 -23.61
CA THR A 431 24.09 -15.76 -22.93
C THR A 431 22.90 -15.78 -23.91
N PRO A 432 21.71 -16.27 -23.50
CA PRO A 432 20.48 -16.16 -24.30
C PRO A 432 20.25 -14.75 -24.83
N SER A 433 19.40 -14.61 -25.85
CA SER A 433 19.05 -13.27 -26.31
C SER A 433 18.53 -12.45 -25.12
N PRO A 434 18.86 -11.14 -25.03
CA PRO A 434 18.44 -10.30 -23.91
C PRO A 434 16.90 -10.34 -23.70
N ASP A 435 16.20 -10.63 -24.78
CA ASP A 435 14.77 -10.87 -24.86
C ASP A 435 14.35 -12.19 -24.17
N GLU A 436 14.95 -13.34 -24.46
CA GLU A 436 14.60 -14.62 -23.81
C GLU A 436 14.92 -14.61 -22.32
N ASP A 437 16.06 -14.00 -21.94
CA ASP A 437 16.51 -13.89 -20.56
C ASP A 437 15.51 -13.08 -19.69
N TRP A 438 15.00 -11.97 -20.23
CA TRP A 438 13.96 -11.18 -19.58
C TRP A 438 12.66 -11.96 -19.37
N GLN A 439 12.24 -12.71 -20.39
CA GLN A 439 10.98 -13.48 -20.36
C GLN A 439 11.03 -14.58 -19.29
N CYS A 440 12.15 -15.31 -19.24
CA CYS A 440 12.42 -16.31 -18.22
C CYS A 440 12.42 -15.67 -16.82
N THR A 441 13.15 -14.56 -16.64
CA THR A 441 13.25 -13.86 -15.36
C THR A 441 11.88 -13.41 -14.83
N VAL A 442 11.08 -12.76 -15.68
CA VAL A 442 9.72 -12.30 -15.30
C VAL A 442 8.81 -13.47 -14.98
N ARG A 443 8.87 -14.56 -15.76
CA ARG A 443 8.08 -15.78 -15.50
C ARG A 443 8.41 -16.37 -14.13
N VAL A 444 9.70 -16.51 -13.78
CA VAL A 444 10.12 -17.04 -12.48
C VAL A 444 9.64 -16.14 -11.34
N ILE A 445 9.86 -14.83 -11.43
CA ILE A 445 9.44 -13.87 -10.40
C ILE A 445 7.93 -13.94 -10.17
N CYS A 446 7.12 -13.93 -11.25
CA CYS A 446 5.68 -14.04 -11.14
C CYS A 446 5.24 -15.42 -10.62
N SER A 447 5.96 -16.50 -10.97
CA SER A 447 5.67 -17.85 -10.47
C SER A 447 5.93 -17.98 -8.97
N GLU A 448 7.06 -17.49 -8.47
CA GLU A 448 7.39 -17.53 -7.03
C GLU A 448 6.36 -16.73 -6.20
N GLU A 449 5.94 -15.58 -6.71
CA GLU A 449 4.95 -14.74 -6.03
C GLU A 449 3.52 -15.34 -6.10
N LEU A 450 3.22 -16.04 -7.19
CA LEU A 450 2.01 -16.84 -7.32
C LEU A 450 2.03 -18.02 -6.33
N ASP A 451 3.13 -18.75 -6.23
CA ASP A 451 3.31 -19.85 -5.29
C ASP A 451 3.16 -19.39 -3.84
N TYR A 452 3.75 -18.23 -3.48
CA TYR A 452 3.56 -17.61 -2.17
C TYR A 452 2.07 -17.42 -1.84
N SER A 453 1.29 -16.95 -2.82
CA SER A 453 -0.16 -16.75 -2.66
C SER A 453 -0.91 -18.09 -2.53
N ILE A 454 -0.55 -19.10 -3.33
CA ILE A 454 -1.17 -20.42 -3.30
C ILE A 454 -0.84 -21.17 -2.00
N GLN A 455 0.37 -21.02 -1.43
CA GLN A 455 0.70 -21.57 -0.11
C GLN A 455 -0.21 -21.00 0.99
N TRP A 456 -0.52 -19.69 0.94
CA TRP A 456 -1.49 -19.10 1.85
C TRP A 456 -2.91 -19.64 1.67
N LEU A 457 -3.31 -19.98 0.44
CA LEU A 457 -4.58 -20.66 0.17
C LEU A 457 -4.61 -22.11 0.69
N TYR A 458 -3.47 -22.79 0.71
CA TYR A 458 -3.38 -24.13 1.31
C TYR A 458 -3.53 -24.08 2.84
N VAL A 459 -2.97 -23.04 3.46
CA VAL A 459 -3.12 -22.78 4.90
C VAL A 459 -4.55 -22.35 5.24
N ASP A 460 -5.12 -21.42 4.47
CA ASP A 460 -6.46 -20.89 4.69
C ASP A 460 -7.21 -20.72 3.35
N PRO A 461 -7.99 -21.74 2.93
CA PRO A 461 -8.74 -21.70 1.67
C PRO A 461 -9.87 -20.65 1.63
N THR A 462 -10.17 -19.98 2.75
CA THR A 462 -11.20 -18.93 2.82
C THR A 462 -10.64 -17.53 2.51
N ASN A 463 -9.31 -17.41 2.33
CA ASN A 463 -8.63 -16.14 2.13
C ASN A 463 -8.82 -15.57 0.71
N GLU A 464 -9.88 -14.77 0.53
CA GLU A 464 -10.19 -14.08 -0.73
C GLU A 464 -9.05 -13.16 -1.24
N ALA A 465 -8.29 -12.54 -0.34
CA ALA A 465 -7.20 -11.65 -0.71
C ALA A 465 -6.08 -12.42 -1.43
N ALA A 466 -5.74 -13.62 -0.95
CA ALA A 466 -4.73 -14.48 -1.60
C ALA A 466 -5.18 -14.98 -2.97
N TYR A 467 -6.46 -15.35 -3.16
CA TYR A 467 -7.00 -15.69 -4.49
C TYR A 467 -6.91 -14.52 -5.47
N THR A 468 -7.30 -13.34 -4.99
CA THR A 468 -7.25 -12.12 -5.81
C THR A 468 -5.83 -11.78 -6.20
N HIS A 469 -4.89 -11.86 -5.25
CA HIS A 469 -3.48 -11.62 -5.48
C HIS A 469 -2.88 -12.61 -6.49
N ALA A 470 -3.12 -13.91 -6.33
CA ALA A 470 -2.68 -14.97 -7.26
C ALA A 470 -3.17 -14.71 -8.70
N ARG A 471 -4.45 -14.35 -8.86
CA ARG A 471 -5.02 -13.99 -10.17
C ARG A 471 -4.36 -12.73 -10.73
N SER A 472 -4.17 -11.69 -9.91
CA SER A 472 -3.56 -10.43 -10.34
C SER A 472 -2.11 -10.60 -10.80
N VAL A 473 -1.31 -11.42 -10.11
CA VAL A 473 0.07 -11.75 -10.53
C VAL A 473 0.06 -12.52 -11.86
N SER A 474 -0.85 -13.48 -12.01
CA SER A 474 -1.00 -14.24 -13.26
C SER A 474 -1.37 -13.33 -14.45
N LEU A 475 -2.29 -12.39 -14.23
CA LEU A 475 -2.71 -11.43 -15.26
C LEU A 475 -1.65 -10.36 -15.55
N LEU A 476 -0.80 -10.03 -14.58
CA LEU A 476 0.37 -9.17 -14.80
C LEU A 476 1.33 -9.83 -15.80
N TYR A 477 1.61 -11.13 -15.65
CA TYR A 477 2.42 -11.88 -16.60
C TYR A 477 1.81 -11.93 -18.01
N HIS A 478 0.50 -12.16 -18.11
CA HIS A 478 -0.24 -12.09 -19.37
C HIS A 478 -0.09 -10.72 -20.05
N THR A 479 -0.30 -9.65 -19.28
CA THR A 479 -0.19 -8.27 -19.75
C THR A 479 1.21 -7.97 -20.28
N LEU A 480 2.25 -8.38 -19.55
CA LEU A 480 3.64 -8.16 -19.96
C LEU A 480 4.01 -8.91 -21.23
N THR A 481 3.59 -10.17 -21.33
CA THR A 481 3.93 -11.02 -22.48
C THR A 481 3.29 -10.50 -23.76
N THR A 482 2.00 -10.17 -23.71
CA THR A 482 1.27 -9.61 -24.86
C THR A 482 1.78 -8.22 -25.23
N ARG A 483 2.01 -7.35 -24.23
CA ARG A 483 2.53 -5.99 -24.41
C ARG A 483 3.94 -6.00 -25.02
N ARG A 484 4.81 -6.90 -24.57
CA ARG A 484 6.13 -7.12 -25.15
C ARG A 484 6.03 -7.48 -26.62
N HIS A 485 5.18 -8.44 -26.96
CA HIS A 485 5.02 -8.88 -28.35
C HIS A 485 4.60 -7.71 -29.25
N VAL A 486 3.61 -6.93 -28.81
CA VAL A 486 3.15 -5.74 -29.54
C VAL A 486 4.27 -4.71 -29.67
N TRP A 487 4.97 -4.40 -28.58
CA TRP A 487 6.06 -3.42 -28.58
C TRP A 487 7.22 -3.82 -29.49
N ALA A 488 7.64 -5.08 -29.44
CA ALA A 488 8.71 -5.62 -30.29
C ALA A 488 8.31 -5.56 -31.78
N ALA A 489 7.06 -5.92 -32.10
CA ALA A 489 6.53 -5.81 -33.45
C ALA A 489 6.51 -4.35 -33.94
N GLU A 490 6.03 -3.42 -33.12
CA GLU A 490 6.02 -1.98 -33.46
C GLU A 490 7.43 -1.43 -33.67
N ARG A 491 8.39 -1.85 -32.85
CA ARG A 491 9.79 -1.42 -32.96
C ARG A 491 10.49 -1.97 -34.22
N ALA A 492 10.08 -3.15 -34.69
CA ALA A 492 10.63 -3.77 -35.90
C ALA A 492 10.04 -3.21 -37.20
N MET A 493 8.84 -2.62 -37.15
CA MET A 493 8.18 -2.03 -38.33
C MET A 493 8.85 -0.71 -38.74
N LYS A 494 9.13 -0.54 -40.04
CA LYS A 494 9.66 0.72 -40.59
C LYS A 494 8.72 1.91 -40.38
N ASP A 495 7.41 1.67 -40.41
CA ASP A 495 6.35 2.66 -40.21
C ASP A 495 5.62 2.45 -38.85
N GLY A 496 6.33 1.92 -37.84
CA GLY A 496 5.78 1.71 -36.50
C GLY A 496 5.38 3.03 -35.82
N SER A 497 4.35 3.02 -34.98
CA SER A 497 3.89 4.22 -34.30
C SER A 497 4.75 4.52 -33.06
N GLU A 498 5.54 5.59 -33.12
CA GLU A 498 6.31 6.07 -31.97
C GLU A 498 5.43 6.45 -30.77
N GLU A 499 4.23 6.97 -31.03
CA GLU A 499 3.26 7.33 -29.99
C GLU A 499 2.79 6.06 -29.26
N LEU A 500 2.50 4.99 -30.01
CA LEU A 500 2.14 3.70 -29.44
C LEU A 500 3.33 3.06 -28.70
N GLN A 501 4.56 3.15 -29.21
CA GLN A 501 5.74 2.64 -28.51
C GLN A 501 5.98 3.36 -27.18
N ARG A 502 5.85 4.70 -27.15
CA ARG A 502 5.94 5.50 -25.92
C ARG A 502 4.82 5.13 -24.93
N TYR A 503 3.59 5.00 -25.42
CA TYR A 503 2.48 4.54 -24.60
C TYR A 503 2.74 3.13 -24.02
N LEU A 504 3.21 2.19 -24.83
CA LEU A 504 3.58 0.85 -24.40
C LEU A 504 4.78 0.84 -23.44
N ALA A 505 5.69 1.81 -23.47
CA ALA A 505 6.76 1.90 -22.48
C ALA A 505 6.24 2.42 -21.13
N ASP A 506 5.34 3.40 -21.14
CA ASP A 506 5.01 4.18 -19.95
C ASP A 506 3.64 3.93 -19.33
N ALA A 507 2.66 3.38 -20.05
CA ALA A 507 1.32 3.15 -19.52
C ALA A 507 1.33 2.19 -18.31
N PRO A 508 0.37 2.30 -17.37
CA PRO A 508 0.22 1.36 -16.27
C PRO A 508 0.22 -0.11 -16.74
N LEU A 509 0.80 -1.00 -15.95
CA LEU A 509 0.83 -2.45 -16.23
C LEU A 509 -0.46 -3.12 -15.77
N ILE A 510 -1.58 -2.73 -16.37
CA ILE A 510 -2.90 -3.32 -16.14
C ILE A 510 -3.37 -4.04 -17.40
N THR A 511 -4.32 -4.97 -17.25
CA THR A 511 -4.85 -5.68 -18.41
C THR A 511 -5.59 -4.72 -19.35
N PRO A 512 -5.66 -5.00 -20.66
CA PRO A 512 -6.35 -4.12 -21.60
C PRO A 512 -7.86 -3.98 -21.31
N VAL A 513 -8.50 -5.01 -20.73
CA VAL A 513 -9.88 -4.92 -20.23
C VAL A 513 -9.97 -3.96 -19.06
N ALA A 514 -9.08 -4.09 -18.06
CA ALA A 514 -9.02 -3.16 -16.93
C ALA A 514 -8.73 -1.71 -17.37
N LEU A 515 -7.90 -1.54 -18.42
CA LEU A 515 -7.66 -0.24 -19.03
C LEU A 515 -8.94 0.36 -19.64
N ALA A 516 -9.69 -0.42 -20.42
CA ALA A 516 -10.96 0.01 -21.02
C ALA A 516 -12.01 0.39 -19.95
N HIS A 517 -12.06 -0.32 -18.82
CA HIS A 517 -12.94 0.03 -17.70
C HIS A 517 -12.47 1.27 -16.93
N SER A 518 -11.15 1.44 -16.72
CA SER A 518 -10.60 2.62 -16.02
C SER A 518 -10.89 3.95 -16.73
N GLN A 519 -11.05 3.91 -18.05
CA GLN A 519 -11.40 5.07 -18.89
C GLN A 519 -12.85 5.54 -18.70
N LEU A 520 -13.76 4.66 -18.28
CA LEU A 520 -15.16 5.03 -17.98
C LEU A 520 -15.31 5.73 -16.62
N CYS A 521 -14.33 5.58 -15.72
CA CYS A 521 -14.37 6.11 -14.36
C CYS A 521 -13.47 7.34 -14.14
N SER A 522 -12.64 7.74 -15.10
CA SER A 522 -11.62 8.78 -14.93
C SER A 522 -12.07 10.14 -15.45
N ASN A 523 -12.94 10.80 -14.68
CA ASN A 523 -12.80 12.25 -14.51
C ASN A 523 -11.85 12.48 -13.32
N ALA A 524 -10.85 13.33 -13.54
CA ALA A 524 -9.92 13.94 -12.56
C ALA A 524 -8.50 13.33 -12.43
N GLU A 525 -7.54 14.23 -12.73
CA GLU A 525 -6.28 14.49 -12.01
C GLU A 525 -5.13 13.46 -12.03
N ALA A 526 -3.92 14.02 -12.18
CA ALA A 526 -2.59 13.43 -12.08
C ALA A 526 -2.04 12.66 -13.30
N GLY A 527 -1.39 13.41 -14.22
CA GLY A 527 -0.11 13.02 -14.85
C GLY A 527 -0.03 11.74 -15.69
N THR A 528 -1.10 10.95 -15.81
CA THR A 528 -1.17 9.80 -16.70
C THR A 528 -1.29 10.30 -18.12
N VAL A 529 -0.37 9.87 -18.99
CA VAL A 529 -0.48 10.09 -20.43
C VAL A 529 -1.78 9.46 -20.90
N PHE A 530 -2.79 10.29 -21.16
CA PHE A 530 -4.04 9.84 -21.76
C PHE A 530 -3.75 9.46 -23.22
N PRO A 531 -3.97 8.19 -23.61
CA PRO A 531 -3.79 7.82 -24.99
C PRO A 531 -4.85 8.51 -25.84
N SER A 532 -4.45 9.01 -27.01
CA SER A 532 -5.42 9.43 -28.01
C SER A 532 -6.32 8.25 -28.39
N THR A 533 -7.57 8.52 -28.81
CA THR A 533 -8.49 7.49 -29.32
C THR A 533 -7.83 6.66 -30.43
N HIS A 534 -6.96 7.28 -31.22
CA HIS A 534 -6.17 6.63 -32.25
C HIS A 534 -5.19 5.58 -31.71
N VAL A 535 -4.41 5.91 -30.67
CA VAL A 535 -3.48 4.97 -30.01
C VAL A 535 -4.22 3.77 -29.43
N LEU A 536 -5.42 3.97 -28.88
CA LEU A 536 -6.24 2.88 -28.35
C LEU A 536 -6.74 1.94 -29.45
N HIS A 537 -7.21 2.48 -30.56
CA HIS A 537 -7.59 1.66 -31.72
C HIS A 537 -6.39 0.87 -32.27
N LEU A 538 -5.24 1.53 -32.42
CA LEU A 538 -4.01 0.87 -32.85
C LEU A 538 -3.58 -0.24 -31.90
N LEU A 539 -3.63 0.00 -30.59
CA LEU A 539 -3.30 -1.01 -29.58
C LEU A 539 -4.19 -2.24 -29.74
N GLY A 540 -5.51 -2.07 -29.85
CA GLY A 540 -6.44 -3.18 -30.06
C GLY A 540 -6.18 -3.93 -31.36
N ASP A 541 -5.90 -3.22 -32.45
CA ASP A 541 -5.53 -3.84 -33.74
C ASP A 541 -4.23 -4.64 -33.66
N ARG A 542 -3.25 -4.19 -32.88
CA ARG A 542 -1.98 -4.91 -32.71
C ARG A 542 -2.08 -6.08 -31.75
N GLN A 543 -2.88 -5.98 -30.70
CA GLN A 543 -3.14 -7.09 -29.78
C GLN A 543 -3.77 -8.28 -30.50
N ARG A 544 -4.71 -8.04 -31.41
CA ARG A 544 -5.31 -9.10 -32.26
C ARG A 544 -4.33 -9.80 -33.21
N ARG A 545 -3.15 -9.21 -33.45
CA ARG A 545 -2.11 -9.78 -34.31
C ARG A 545 -1.07 -10.60 -33.55
N VAL A 546 -1.15 -10.66 -32.22
CA VAL A 546 -0.29 -11.54 -31.42
C VAL A 546 -0.54 -12.99 -31.87
N PRO A 547 0.49 -13.78 -32.20
CA PRO A 547 0.32 -15.18 -32.56
C PRO A 547 -0.42 -15.96 -31.48
N TRP A 548 -1.35 -16.82 -31.89
CA TRP A 548 -2.18 -17.60 -30.98
C TRP A 548 -1.37 -18.39 -29.95
N GLY A 549 -0.27 -19.03 -30.37
CA GLY A 549 0.61 -19.75 -29.44
C GLY A 549 1.17 -18.86 -28.33
N THR A 550 1.69 -17.68 -28.67
CA THR A 550 2.18 -16.69 -27.70
C THR A 550 1.05 -16.15 -26.82
N TYR A 551 -0.13 -15.93 -27.39
CA TYR A 551 -1.29 -15.47 -26.62
C TYR A 551 -1.74 -16.52 -25.60
N VAL A 552 -1.80 -17.80 -25.97
CA VAL A 552 -2.12 -18.88 -25.02
C VAL A 552 -1.03 -19.03 -23.96
N GLU A 553 0.24 -19.00 -24.36
CA GLU A 553 1.37 -19.09 -23.43
C GLU A 553 1.37 -17.96 -22.41
N SER A 554 0.91 -16.77 -22.78
CA SER A 554 0.79 -15.65 -21.83
C SER A 554 -0.17 -15.93 -20.66
N PHE A 555 -1.07 -16.91 -20.78
CA PHE A 555 -1.94 -17.39 -19.68
C PHE A 555 -1.35 -18.56 -18.90
N SER A 556 -0.11 -18.99 -19.15
CA SER A 556 0.47 -20.18 -18.52
C SER A 556 0.46 -20.14 -16.99
N LEU A 557 0.68 -18.97 -16.39
CA LEU A 557 0.61 -18.81 -14.93
C LEU A 557 -0.84 -18.85 -14.41
N LEU A 558 -1.80 -18.35 -15.18
CA LEU A 558 -3.21 -18.48 -14.83
C LEU A 558 -3.64 -19.96 -14.88
N HIS A 559 -3.17 -20.71 -15.89
CA HIS A 559 -3.39 -22.16 -15.97
C HIS A 559 -2.74 -22.91 -14.82
N TYR A 560 -1.52 -22.55 -14.46
CA TYR A 560 -0.84 -23.10 -13.31
C TYR A 560 -1.63 -22.86 -12.01
N MET A 561 -2.11 -21.64 -11.80
CA MET A 561 -3.02 -21.32 -10.68
C MET A 561 -4.27 -22.20 -10.72
N GLN A 562 -4.98 -22.26 -11.85
CA GLN A 562 -6.19 -23.07 -11.99
C GLN A 562 -5.93 -24.56 -11.71
N ARG A 563 -4.80 -25.11 -12.15
CA ARG A 563 -4.41 -26.49 -11.81
C ARG A 563 -4.19 -26.67 -10.32
N ALA A 564 -3.40 -25.80 -9.68
CA ALA A 564 -3.15 -25.87 -8.24
C ALA A 564 -4.45 -25.73 -7.41
N LEU A 565 -5.35 -24.84 -7.84
CA LEU A 565 -6.67 -24.70 -7.24
C LEU A 565 -7.50 -25.99 -7.34
N ASP A 566 -7.41 -26.68 -8.47
CA ASP A 566 -8.17 -27.91 -8.76
C ASP A 566 -7.60 -29.13 -8.01
N THR A 567 -6.28 -29.31 -8.06
CA THR A 567 -5.61 -30.53 -7.61
C THR A 567 -5.13 -30.49 -6.17
N VAL A 568 -4.92 -29.29 -5.60
CA VAL A 568 -4.36 -29.13 -4.25
C VAL A 568 -5.30 -28.37 -3.32
N ILE A 569 -5.78 -27.19 -3.73
CA ILE A 569 -6.58 -26.33 -2.84
C ILE A 569 -8.01 -26.86 -2.67
N ARG A 570 -8.69 -27.30 -3.74
CA ARG A 570 -10.05 -27.84 -3.62
C ARG A 570 -10.11 -29.10 -2.74
N PRO A 571 -9.24 -30.11 -2.90
CA PRO A 571 -9.20 -31.25 -1.97
C PRO A 571 -8.95 -30.81 -0.53
N ARG A 572 -8.07 -29.81 -0.32
CA ARG A 572 -7.81 -29.27 1.02
C ARG A 572 -9.03 -28.58 1.63
N ALA A 573 -9.77 -27.79 0.85
CA ALA A 573 -11.01 -27.15 1.29
C ALA A 573 -12.08 -28.20 1.67
N ALA A 574 -12.26 -29.24 0.84
CA ALA A 574 -13.19 -30.33 1.12
C ALA A 574 -12.79 -31.15 2.38
N GLU A 575 -11.49 -31.36 2.58
CA GLU A 575 -10.97 -32.02 3.79
C GLU A 575 -11.36 -31.24 5.06
N LEU A 576 -11.19 -29.91 5.04
CA LEU A 576 -11.55 -29.04 6.16
C LEU A 576 -13.07 -28.99 6.40
N GLU A 577 -13.86 -28.93 5.32
CA GLU A 577 -15.33 -28.95 5.39
C GLU A 577 -15.85 -30.24 6.05
N GLU A 578 -15.36 -31.40 5.60
CA GLU A 578 -15.75 -32.70 6.14
C GLU A 578 -15.36 -32.84 7.62
N GLN A 579 -14.21 -32.28 8.01
CA GLN A 579 -13.75 -32.24 9.40
C GLN A 579 -14.63 -31.34 10.28
N ALA A 580 -15.01 -30.16 9.79
CA ALA A 580 -15.94 -29.27 10.47
C ALA A 580 -17.31 -29.93 10.69
N ALA A 581 -17.85 -30.57 9.65
CA ALA A 581 -19.09 -31.35 9.76
C ALA A 581 -18.97 -32.45 10.83
N ARG A 582 -17.88 -33.24 10.83
CA ARG A 582 -17.65 -34.28 11.85
C ARG A 582 -17.60 -33.73 13.27
N ILE A 583 -16.95 -32.59 13.49
CA ILE A 583 -16.86 -31.96 14.82
C ILE A 583 -18.25 -31.48 15.26
N LEU A 584 -18.99 -30.77 14.40
CA LEU A 584 -20.36 -30.33 14.70
C LEU A 584 -21.28 -31.50 15.01
N HIS A 585 -21.20 -32.58 14.22
CA HIS A 585 -21.96 -33.81 14.48
C HIS A 585 -21.56 -34.48 15.79
N SER A 586 -20.26 -34.51 16.14
CA SER A 586 -19.80 -35.07 17.41
C SER A 586 -20.28 -34.25 18.64
N THR A 587 -20.31 -32.93 18.52
CA THR A 587 -20.84 -32.03 19.56
C THR A 587 -22.36 -32.20 19.72
N ALA A 588 -23.09 -32.34 18.60
CA ALA A 588 -24.52 -32.64 18.63
C ALA A 588 -24.82 -34.05 19.17
N ALA A 589 -23.98 -35.05 18.85
CA ALA A 589 -24.11 -36.42 19.33
C ALA A 589 -23.69 -36.61 20.80
N ASN A 590 -22.87 -35.73 21.38
CA ASN A 590 -22.67 -35.70 22.83
C ASN A 590 -23.96 -35.33 23.60
N ASN A 591 -24.96 -34.72 22.93
CA ASN A 591 -26.31 -34.52 23.45
C ASN A 591 -27.29 -35.65 23.08
N ALA A 592 -26.94 -36.52 22.13
CA ALA A 592 -27.74 -37.68 21.71
C ALA A 592 -26.82 -38.85 21.35
N ARG A 593 -26.68 -39.81 22.26
CA ARG A 593 -25.78 -40.97 22.13
C ARG A 593 -25.82 -41.59 20.72
N THR A 594 -24.64 -42.10 20.35
CA THR A 594 -24.31 -42.98 19.20
C THR A 594 -24.08 -42.31 17.84
N PHE A 595 -22.80 -42.12 17.50
CA PHE A 595 -22.29 -42.41 16.15
C PHE A 595 -20.91 -43.09 16.24
N LEU A 596 -20.78 -44.24 15.59
CA LEU A 596 -19.53 -44.98 15.39
C LEU A 596 -18.88 -44.47 14.09
N GLY A 597 -18.04 -43.45 14.22
CA GLY A 597 -17.16 -42.97 13.14
C GLY A 597 -15.74 -42.80 13.69
N GLN A 598 -14.73 -42.95 12.83
CA GLN A 598 -13.34 -42.69 13.21
C GLN A 598 -13.20 -41.28 13.78
N ALA A 599 -12.52 -41.15 14.92
CA ALA A 599 -12.27 -39.86 15.55
C ALA A 599 -11.46 -38.95 14.60
N PRO A 600 -11.77 -37.64 14.52
CA PRO A 600 -11.00 -36.72 13.69
C PRO A 600 -9.53 -36.68 14.14
N LYS A 601 -8.61 -36.56 13.17
CA LYS A 601 -7.16 -36.58 13.45
C LYS A 601 -6.76 -35.37 14.32
N PRO A 602 -5.96 -35.52 15.39
CA PRO A 602 -5.61 -34.42 16.29
C PRO A 602 -4.98 -33.19 15.62
N GLN A 603 -4.08 -33.39 14.65
CA GLN A 603 -3.44 -32.31 13.89
C GLN A 603 -4.43 -31.50 13.06
N ALA A 604 -5.46 -32.17 12.54
CA ALA A 604 -6.48 -31.54 11.70
C ALA A 604 -7.52 -30.80 12.56
N ILE A 605 -7.85 -31.31 13.75
CA ILE A 605 -8.63 -30.59 14.77
C ILE A 605 -7.88 -29.32 15.19
N ALA A 606 -6.56 -29.37 15.39
CA ALA A 606 -5.76 -28.20 15.72
C ALA A 606 -5.78 -27.15 14.60
N ALA A 607 -5.67 -27.57 13.33
CA ALA A 607 -5.80 -26.69 12.18
C ALA A 607 -7.20 -26.04 12.11
N LEU A 608 -8.26 -26.80 12.35
CA LEU A 608 -9.62 -26.30 12.35
C LEU A 608 -9.91 -25.37 13.52
N ASN A 609 -9.41 -25.67 14.73
CA ASN A 609 -9.51 -24.77 15.87
C ASN A 609 -8.80 -23.44 15.58
N SER A 610 -7.61 -23.49 14.98
CA SER A 610 -6.89 -22.28 14.56
C SER A 610 -7.67 -21.50 13.50
N LEU A 611 -8.34 -22.18 12.57
CA LEU A 611 -9.25 -21.54 11.61
C LEU A 611 -10.44 -20.90 12.33
N TYR A 612 -11.16 -21.59 13.22
CA TYR A 612 -12.29 -21.04 13.98
C TYR A 612 -11.88 -19.85 14.86
N GLU A 613 -10.72 -19.89 15.50
CA GLU A 613 -10.19 -18.78 16.31
C GLU A 613 -9.92 -17.52 15.47
N ARG A 614 -9.57 -17.71 14.18
CA ARG A 614 -9.18 -16.63 13.28
C ARG A 614 -10.27 -16.23 12.28
N SER A 615 -11.40 -16.94 12.26
CA SER A 615 -12.40 -16.82 11.19
C SER A 615 -13.80 -16.56 11.73
N SER A 616 -14.56 -15.71 11.05
CA SER A 616 -15.99 -15.57 11.33
C SER A 616 -16.76 -16.78 10.78
N GLN A 617 -17.94 -17.03 11.34
CA GLN A 617 -18.84 -18.08 10.84
C GLN A 617 -19.10 -17.94 9.34
N TYR A 618 -19.31 -16.71 8.85
CA TYR A 618 -19.49 -16.40 7.43
C TYR A 618 -18.34 -16.91 6.55
N MET A 619 -17.09 -16.82 7.01
CA MET A 619 -15.93 -17.24 6.22
C MET A 619 -15.78 -18.76 6.19
N LEU A 620 -16.14 -19.44 7.27
CA LEU A 620 -16.11 -20.90 7.35
C LEU A 620 -17.23 -21.53 6.52
N ASP A 621 -18.35 -20.83 6.40
CA ASP A 621 -19.43 -21.16 5.46
C ASP A 621 -19.04 -20.88 3.99
N ASN A 622 -17.83 -20.38 3.72
CA ASN A 622 -17.34 -19.98 2.40
C ASN A 622 -16.09 -20.77 1.94
N LEU A 623 -15.98 -22.05 2.31
CA LEU A 623 -14.91 -22.93 1.80
C LEU A 623 -14.99 -23.18 0.28
N HIS A 624 -16.14 -22.92 -0.34
CA HIS A 624 -16.33 -22.92 -1.80
C HIS A 624 -15.69 -21.73 -2.53
N GLN A 625 -15.00 -20.82 -1.82
CA GLN A 625 -14.27 -19.71 -2.43
C GLN A 625 -13.24 -20.19 -3.48
N VAL A 626 -12.75 -21.44 -3.39
CA VAL A 626 -11.92 -22.06 -4.44
C VAL A 626 -12.64 -22.14 -5.79
N ASP A 627 -13.94 -22.44 -5.79
CA ASP A 627 -14.75 -22.52 -7.01
C ASP A 627 -15.11 -21.12 -7.53
N THR A 628 -15.30 -20.15 -6.63
CA THR A 628 -15.38 -18.72 -6.99
C THR A 628 -14.10 -18.27 -7.69
N ALA A 629 -12.92 -18.63 -7.17
CA ALA A 629 -11.65 -18.28 -7.79
C ALA A 629 -11.44 -18.95 -9.16
N GLN A 630 -11.86 -20.22 -9.31
CA GLN A 630 -11.87 -20.91 -10.61
C GLN A 630 -12.77 -20.19 -11.63
N TYR A 631 -13.98 -19.81 -11.22
CA TYR A 631 -14.88 -19.00 -12.05
C TYR A 631 -14.24 -17.68 -12.46
N SER A 632 -13.71 -16.93 -11.50
CA SER A 632 -13.08 -15.62 -11.74
C SER A 632 -11.84 -15.69 -12.63
N ALA A 633 -11.10 -16.80 -12.63
CA ALA A 633 -10.01 -17.05 -13.57
C ALA A 633 -10.54 -17.30 -15.00
N CYS A 634 -11.63 -18.08 -15.14
CA CYS A 634 -12.28 -18.29 -16.43
C CYS A 634 -12.83 -16.98 -17.00
N GLN A 635 -13.53 -16.21 -16.16
CA GLN A 635 -14.09 -14.90 -16.52
C GLN A 635 -13.00 -13.96 -17.04
N ALA A 636 -11.88 -13.83 -16.33
CA ALA A 636 -10.78 -12.99 -16.77
C ALA A 636 -10.24 -13.39 -18.16
N LYS A 637 -10.08 -14.70 -18.43
CA LYS A 637 -9.66 -15.16 -19.76
C LYS A 637 -10.71 -14.88 -20.83
N LEU A 638 -11.99 -15.13 -20.53
CA LEU A 638 -13.10 -14.88 -21.45
C LEU A 638 -13.22 -13.41 -21.82
N GLU A 639 -13.11 -12.50 -20.84
CA GLU A 639 -13.14 -11.06 -21.06
C GLU A 639 -11.97 -10.61 -21.95
N GLU A 640 -10.75 -11.04 -21.64
CA GLU A 640 -9.57 -10.74 -22.46
C GLU A 640 -9.75 -11.27 -23.90
N MET A 641 -10.09 -12.55 -24.05
CA MET A 641 -10.32 -13.12 -25.38
C MET A 641 -11.41 -12.39 -26.16
N TRP A 642 -12.57 -12.14 -25.52
CA TRP A 642 -13.71 -11.55 -26.18
C TRP A 642 -13.44 -10.11 -26.58
N LEU A 643 -12.87 -9.29 -25.70
CA LEU A 643 -12.69 -7.86 -25.92
C LEU A 643 -11.43 -7.53 -26.72
N THR A 644 -10.32 -8.21 -26.47
CA THR A 644 -8.99 -7.75 -26.88
C THR A 644 -8.39 -8.60 -28.00
N TYR A 645 -8.70 -9.90 -28.07
CA TYR A 645 -8.11 -10.82 -29.05
C TYR A 645 -9.04 -11.20 -30.21
N MET A 646 -10.30 -11.56 -29.93
CA MET A 646 -11.20 -12.11 -30.94
C MET A 646 -11.78 -11.02 -31.86
N ASP A 647 -11.78 -11.29 -33.16
CA ASP A 647 -12.42 -10.44 -34.16
C ASP A 647 -13.94 -10.72 -34.31
N ALA A 648 -14.62 -9.89 -35.12
CA ALA A 648 -16.06 -10.04 -35.36
C ALA A 648 -16.43 -11.35 -36.09
N ALA A 649 -15.54 -11.96 -36.87
CA ALA A 649 -15.80 -13.23 -37.53
C ALA A 649 -15.73 -14.39 -36.53
N GLN A 650 -14.70 -14.42 -35.69
CA GLN A 650 -14.53 -15.40 -34.62
C GLN A 650 -15.68 -15.32 -33.59
N ARG A 651 -16.09 -14.12 -33.19
CA ARG A 651 -17.25 -13.93 -32.28
C ARG A 651 -18.55 -14.46 -32.89
N ARG A 652 -18.78 -14.22 -34.19
CA ARG A 652 -19.92 -14.82 -34.92
C ARG A 652 -19.82 -16.34 -34.99
N ARG A 653 -18.62 -16.88 -35.18
CA ARG A 653 -18.38 -18.33 -35.19
C ARG A 653 -18.70 -18.97 -33.85
N VAL A 654 -18.29 -18.34 -32.72
CA VAL A 654 -18.69 -18.77 -31.38
C VAL A 654 -20.22 -18.79 -31.24
N GLN A 655 -20.93 -17.74 -31.70
CA GLN A 655 -22.40 -17.70 -31.68
C GLN A 655 -23.05 -18.83 -32.49
N GLN A 656 -22.47 -19.20 -33.63
CA GLN A 656 -22.95 -20.30 -34.46
C GLN A 656 -22.71 -21.67 -33.82
N LEU A 657 -21.54 -21.88 -33.21
CA LEU A 657 -21.16 -23.15 -32.60
C LEU A 657 -21.85 -23.38 -31.25
N ARG A 658 -22.03 -22.32 -30.46
CA ARG A 658 -22.63 -22.38 -29.14
C ARG A 658 -23.55 -21.18 -28.91
N PRO A 659 -24.78 -21.19 -29.46
CA PRO A 659 -25.75 -20.14 -29.18
C PRO A 659 -26.24 -20.21 -27.71
N PRO A 660 -26.76 -19.13 -27.12
CA PRO A 660 -27.29 -19.12 -25.75
C PRO A 660 -28.30 -20.25 -25.48
N GLU A 661 -29.12 -20.59 -26.48
CA GLU A 661 -30.13 -21.65 -26.40
C GLU A 661 -29.53 -23.04 -26.18
N ALA A 662 -28.25 -23.26 -26.55
CA ALA A 662 -27.58 -24.53 -26.33
C ALA A 662 -27.48 -24.89 -24.83
N TYR A 663 -27.53 -23.90 -23.94
CA TYR A 663 -27.46 -24.09 -22.48
C TYR A 663 -28.81 -24.41 -21.82
N ARG A 664 -29.93 -24.43 -22.58
CA ARG A 664 -31.29 -24.68 -22.05
C ARG A 664 -31.40 -26.03 -21.34
N GLU A 665 -30.75 -27.07 -21.89
CA GLU A 665 -30.77 -28.43 -21.35
C GLU A 665 -29.70 -28.67 -20.28
N GLY A 666 -28.92 -27.65 -19.91
CA GLY A 666 -27.77 -27.78 -19.03
C GLY A 666 -26.44 -27.82 -19.79
N ILE A 667 -25.35 -28.06 -19.05
CA ILE A 667 -24.00 -28.21 -19.62
C ILE A 667 -23.78 -29.69 -19.90
N ARG A 668 -23.34 -30.02 -21.12
CA ARG A 668 -23.01 -31.40 -21.47
C ARG A 668 -21.64 -31.77 -20.88
N PRO A 669 -21.46 -32.97 -20.28
CA PRO A 669 -20.17 -33.41 -19.73
C PRO A 669 -19.02 -33.33 -20.75
N GLU A 670 -19.31 -33.65 -22.01
CA GLU A 670 -18.39 -33.57 -23.16
C GLU A 670 -17.82 -32.15 -23.39
N TRP A 671 -18.48 -31.11 -22.87
CA TRP A 671 -17.98 -29.73 -22.99
C TRP A 671 -16.96 -29.37 -21.91
N LEU A 672 -16.78 -30.23 -20.92
CA LEU A 672 -15.91 -30.02 -19.76
C LEU A 672 -14.72 -30.99 -19.73
N GLU A 673 -14.69 -32.03 -20.56
CA GLU A 673 -13.62 -33.04 -20.55
C GLU A 673 -12.72 -32.98 -21.81
N PRO A 674 -11.40 -32.76 -21.64
CA PRO A 674 -10.73 -32.32 -20.41
C PRO A 674 -11.08 -30.87 -20.05
N TYR A 675 -10.98 -30.51 -18.77
CA TYR A 675 -11.08 -29.11 -18.37
C TYR A 675 -9.96 -28.33 -19.08
N PRO A 676 -10.21 -27.07 -19.48
CA PRO A 676 -9.30 -26.36 -20.36
C PRO A 676 -7.96 -26.00 -19.69
N TRP A 677 -7.85 -26.15 -18.36
CA TRP A 677 -6.61 -26.01 -17.60
C TRP A 677 -5.95 -27.35 -17.23
N CYS A 678 -6.54 -28.51 -17.55
CA CYS A 678 -6.06 -29.83 -17.09
C CYS A 678 -5.03 -30.51 -18.02
N GLU A 679 -4.66 -29.94 -19.16
CA GLU A 679 -3.63 -30.55 -20.02
C GLU A 679 -2.20 -30.14 -19.61
N PRO A 680 -1.29 -31.10 -19.34
CA PRO A 680 0.14 -30.86 -19.32
C PRO A 680 0.78 -31.19 -20.69
N GLU A 681 1.45 -30.18 -21.26
CA GLU A 681 2.75 -30.26 -21.95
C GLU A 681 3.09 -31.57 -22.70
N LYS A 682 2.49 -31.79 -23.87
CA LYS A 682 3.32 -32.30 -24.98
C LYS A 682 3.97 -31.10 -25.64
N SER A 683 5.26 -30.94 -25.37
CA SER A 683 6.16 -30.05 -26.06
C SER A 683 5.85 -30.02 -27.56
N VAL A 684 5.53 -28.82 -28.08
CA VAL A 684 5.37 -28.51 -29.50
C VAL A 684 6.64 -28.85 -30.32
N THR A 685 7.73 -29.28 -29.68
CA THR A 685 8.93 -29.81 -30.32
C THR A 685 8.78 -31.23 -30.90
N GLY A 686 7.63 -31.90 -30.71
CA GLY A 686 7.41 -33.28 -31.17
C GLY A 686 6.50 -33.50 -32.38
N VAL A 687 5.84 -32.46 -32.92
CA VAL A 687 4.99 -32.60 -34.11
C VAL A 687 5.43 -31.58 -35.16
N SER A 688 6.42 -31.99 -35.94
CA SER A 688 6.65 -31.41 -37.27
C SER A 688 5.35 -31.52 -38.07
N GLY A 689 4.61 -30.41 -38.18
CA GLY A 689 3.48 -30.27 -39.12
C GLY A 689 2.07 -30.34 -38.54
N GLN A 690 1.78 -29.74 -37.38
CA GLN A 690 0.38 -29.52 -36.98
C GLN A 690 -0.17 -28.28 -37.70
N GLU A 691 -1.08 -28.51 -38.63
CA GLU A 691 -1.86 -27.50 -39.36
C GLU A 691 -2.44 -26.47 -38.39
N TYR A 692 -2.24 -25.19 -38.71
CA TYR A 692 -2.86 -24.06 -38.02
C TYR A 692 -4.38 -24.26 -38.04
N HIS A 693 -4.99 -24.72 -36.94
CA HIS A 693 -6.43 -24.89 -36.88
C HIS A 693 -7.07 -23.49 -36.89
N PRO A 694 -7.78 -23.07 -37.96
CA PRO A 694 -8.27 -21.69 -38.08
C PRO A 694 -9.27 -21.30 -36.98
N ASP A 695 -9.86 -22.29 -36.30
CA ASP A 695 -10.84 -22.14 -35.21
C ASP A 695 -10.24 -22.34 -33.79
N ALA A 696 -8.91 -22.41 -33.62
CA ALA A 696 -8.30 -22.72 -32.31
C ALA A 696 -8.74 -21.76 -31.16
N ALA A 697 -8.77 -20.46 -31.43
CA ALA A 697 -9.22 -19.45 -30.45
C ALA A 697 -10.71 -19.57 -30.13
N VAL A 698 -11.53 -19.95 -31.12
CA VAL A 698 -12.97 -20.17 -30.95
C VAL A 698 -13.23 -21.39 -30.07
N LEU A 699 -12.50 -22.48 -30.27
CA LEU A 699 -12.61 -23.71 -29.49
C LEU A 699 -12.16 -23.52 -28.04
N ASP A 700 -11.05 -22.82 -27.82
CA ASP A 700 -10.58 -22.49 -26.47
C ASP A 700 -11.59 -21.58 -25.73
N PHE A 701 -12.15 -20.58 -26.43
CA PHE A 701 -13.18 -19.71 -25.86
C PHE A 701 -14.40 -20.49 -25.36
N ILE A 702 -14.97 -21.37 -26.20
CA ILE A 702 -16.17 -22.14 -25.81
C ILE A 702 -15.86 -23.15 -24.69
N ALA A 703 -14.65 -23.68 -24.62
CA ALA A 703 -14.25 -24.56 -23.51
C ALA A 703 -14.24 -23.79 -22.18
N TYR A 704 -13.62 -22.60 -22.15
CA TYR A 704 -13.65 -21.71 -20.99
C TYR A 704 -15.06 -21.21 -20.65
N GLU A 705 -15.89 -20.95 -21.66
CA GLU A 705 -17.29 -20.55 -21.46
C GLU A 705 -18.07 -21.65 -20.74
N ALA A 706 -17.97 -22.91 -21.20
CA ALA A 706 -18.62 -24.03 -20.53
C ALA A 706 -18.12 -24.22 -19.09
N ALA A 707 -16.80 -24.11 -18.87
CA ALA A 707 -16.22 -24.21 -17.54
C ALA A 707 -16.71 -23.10 -16.59
N ALA A 708 -16.77 -21.86 -17.06
CA ALA A 708 -17.29 -20.72 -16.30
C ALA A 708 -18.77 -20.89 -15.94
N VAL A 709 -19.62 -21.26 -16.91
CA VAL A 709 -21.05 -21.52 -16.65
C VAL A 709 -21.21 -22.68 -15.66
N SER A 710 -20.37 -23.72 -15.76
CA SER A 710 -20.41 -24.87 -14.86
C SER A 710 -20.13 -24.46 -13.41
N LYS A 711 -19.06 -23.69 -13.21
CA LYS A 711 -18.70 -23.16 -11.89
C LYS A 711 -19.76 -22.21 -11.34
N ALA A 712 -20.25 -21.27 -12.12
CA ALA A 712 -21.30 -20.36 -11.68
C ALA A 712 -22.60 -21.11 -11.30
N LYS A 713 -23.01 -22.12 -12.09
CA LYS A 713 -24.15 -22.99 -11.74
C LYS A 713 -23.91 -23.79 -10.46
N GLN A 714 -22.73 -24.37 -10.28
CA GLN A 714 -22.36 -25.05 -9.03
C GLN A 714 -22.47 -24.11 -7.81
N LEU A 715 -22.01 -22.87 -7.97
CA LEU A 715 -22.06 -21.83 -6.94
C LEU A 715 -23.49 -21.36 -6.62
N THR A 716 -24.46 -21.46 -7.54
CA THR A 716 -25.87 -21.23 -7.19
C THR A 716 -26.42 -22.25 -6.17
N LEU A 717 -25.79 -23.42 -6.03
CA LEU A 717 -26.20 -24.46 -5.08
C LEU A 717 -25.37 -24.40 -3.79
N THR A 718 -24.08 -24.13 -3.92
CA THR A 718 -23.11 -24.19 -2.81
C THR A 718 -22.94 -22.85 -2.08
N ASP A 719 -23.25 -21.73 -2.74
CA ASP A 719 -23.23 -20.38 -2.16
C ASP A 719 -24.64 -19.77 -2.10
N PRO A 720 -25.47 -20.15 -1.11
CA PRO A 720 -26.83 -19.63 -1.00
C PRO A 720 -26.87 -18.13 -0.71
N ILE A 721 -25.80 -17.58 -0.11
CA ILE A 721 -25.69 -16.16 0.25
C ILE A 721 -25.63 -15.30 -1.02
N ARG A 722 -24.81 -15.70 -1.99
CA ARG A 722 -24.61 -14.99 -3.26
C ARG A 722 -25.45 -15.57 -4.40
N LEU A 723 -26.55 -16.30 -4.12
CA LEU A 723 -27.41 -16.93 -5.13
C LEU A 723 -27.81 -16.00 -6.29
N LYS A 724 -28.27 -14.78 -5.98
CA LYS A 724 -28.70 -13.81 -7.00
C LYS A 724 -27.54 -13.36 -7.88
N TYR A 725 -26.37 -13.16 -7.28
CA TYR A 725 -25.14 -12.81 -7.99
C TYR A 725 -24.74 -13.94 -8.94
N TRP A 726 -24.66 -15.19 -8.48
CA TRP A 726 -24.30 -16.33 -9.33
C TRP A 726 -25.27 -16.58 -10.48
N LYS A 727 -26.58 -16.36 -10.28
CA LYS A 727 -27.56 -16.38 -11.37
C LYS A 727 -27.29 -15.29 -12.41
N GLY A 728 -26.91 -14.10 -11.97
CA GLY A 728 -26.46 -13.00 -12.85
C GLY A 728 -25.23 -13.41 -13.65
N GLU A 729 -24.22 -13.98 -12.99
CA GLU A 729 -22.98 -14.41 -13.63
C GLU A 729 -23.19 -15.53 -14.68
N VAL A 730 -24.11 -16.48 -14.43
CA VAL A 730 -24.51 -17.47 -15.45
C VAL A 730 -25.06 -16.78 -16.69
N LEU A 731 -25.92 -15.78 -16.53
CA LEU A 731 -26.48 -15.03 -17.65
C LEU A 731 -25.42 -14.19 -18.35
N ASN A 732 -24.55 -13.51 -17.59
CA ASN A 732 -23.47 -12.69 -18.13
C ASN A 732 -22.55 -13.51 -19.04
N VAL A 733 -22.20 -14.73 -18.63
CA VAL A 733 -21.34 -15.62 -19.44
C VAL A 733 -22.07 -16.14 -20.68
N ILE A 734 -23.32 -16.63 -20.52
CA ILE A 734 -24.11 -17.19 -21.63
C ILE A 734 -24.42 -16.14 -22.70
N PHE A 735 -24.77 -14.93 -22.29
CA PHE A 735 -25.07 -13.81 -23.18
C PHE A 735 -23.83 -13.00 -23.58
N ARG A 736 -22.65 -13.35 -23.02
CA ARG A 736 -21.34 -12.75 -23.34
C ARG A 736 -21.30 -11.25 -23.11
N SER A 737 -21.92 -10.82 -22.02
CA SER A 737 -22.04 -9.42 -21.59
C SER A 737 -20.74 -8.94 -20.92
N TYR A 738 -19.61 -9.03 -21.63
CA TYR A 738 -18.28 -8.73 -21.12
C TYR A 738 -17.87 -7.25 -21.27
N GLY A 739 -18.81 -6.33 -21.52
CA GLY A 739 -18.53 -4.91 -21.75
C GLY A 739 -19.58 -4.01 -21.11
N PRO A 740 -19.36 -2.67 -21.08
CA PRO A 740 -20.38 -1.75 -20.60
C PRO A 740 -21.70 -1.97 -21.37
N PRO A 741 -22.86 -1.88 -20.71
CA PRO A 741 -24.14 -1.98 -21.40
C PRO A 741 -24.17 -0.95 -22.53
N ALA A 742 -24.43 -1.42 -23.75
CA ALA A 742 -24.56 -0.58 -24.92
C ALA A 742 -25.73 0.40 -24.81
#